data_AF-A0A962RRL3-F1
#
_entry.id   AF-A0A962RRL3-F1
#
_cell.length_a   1.000
_cell.length_b   1.000
_cell.length_c   1.000
_cell.angle_alpha   90.00
_cell.angle_beta   90.00
_cell.angle_gamma   90.00
#
_symmetry.space_group_name_H-M   'P 1'
#
loop_
_entity.id
_entity.type
_entity.pdbx_description
1 polymer ?
#
loop_
_entity_poly.entity_id
_entity_poly.type
_entity_poly.pdbx_seq_one_letter_code
_entity_poly.pdbx_strand_id
1 'polypeptide(L)'
;MLLLTVAGPGHAAFIEVPDAARPGAVRPGIGNAAQIADRFDVPAAARPGALRPGEDGFGVNDRSLAQVADLPDAARPGAIRPGEDRKLIPAEPPTEPLFEVPPVADRPLEIDEGEKIAVSKFVVDGAQDRPEFDIELSDVQGILDQALAARADGFTVGRLQEVADEVTKYYREHGLILAQAFVPVQTVEDGAVRIQVMEGLLGRVVTEGNELYNADVLEAPFRSLLGQPITKDATESALLRVSDLPGQSSFGVFQPGVEVGTADMVLKVQDEDRFALAVRADNHGITETGRNRYLAKVSWNNPLGQGDRLDVTAQHTAVPDNTFFYAVDYEVPVTGLYDSVFNIGTSRNQFDVGGQFRDSGIYSDIRNYHLALSNDLIRSRLMNLNVGARLSKKRSGTKALGRRVSMDSLTVAALEVNFDNVDARFGGLNAAYLEISHGFNDFLGAMGKNPATVQPSRQSGTGEFAAGEFNKVFLSASRFQSLTPLWDKLENHNLLLTFEAMWSPDLLVPLEQYSVGGPTNVRGYRPTEQLFDRALFASLEWIINAPFISDQPAFGNRTWGELMQFSIFYDWSTGQLNSSLPTEKHSERFNAIGFALSFNNPKVFSSKITIATPVGSPRPENDKRPQYWVDLNFFF
;
A
#
# COMPACT_ATOMS: atom_id res chain seq x y z
N MET A 1 19.13 -32.57 5.33
CA MET A 1 20.47 -33.18 5.27
C MET A 1 20.84 -33.39 3.80
N LEU A 2 21.47 -32.39 3.18
CA LEU A 2 22.39 -32.55 2.06
C LEU A 2 23.20 -31.25 2.04
N LEU A 3 24.51 -31.37 2.29
CA LEU A 3 25.47 -30.28 2.40
C LEU A 3 25.77 -29.70 1.01
N LEU A 4 25.88 -28.37 0.92
CA LEU A 4 26.55 -27.67 -0.17
C LEU A 4 27.81 -27.02 0.40
N THR A 5 28.96 -27.48 -0.09
CA THR A 5 30.29 -27.03 0.31
C THR A 5 30.73 -25.88 -0.60
N VAL A 6 31.21 -24.81 0.02
CA VAL A 6 31.87 -23.65 -0.61
C VAL A 6 33.32 -24.01 -0.93
N ALA A 7 33.80 -23.63 -2.11
CA ALA A 7 35.23 -23.44 -2.38
C ALA A 7 35.42 -22.31 -3.41
N GLY A 8 36.27 -21.34 -3.04
CA GLY A 8 36.63 -20.15 -3.82
C GLY A 8 37.78 -20.36 -4.82
N PRO A 9 38.57 -19.32 -5.15
CA PRO A 9 38.69 -18.88 -6.54
C PRO A 9 40.11 -18.98 -7.14
N GLY A 10 40.17 -18.86 -8.47
CA GLY A 10 41.35 -18.36 -9.19
C GLY A 10 41.95 -19.33 -10.23
N HIS A 11 41.91 -18.95 -11.50
CA HIS A 11 43.09 -18.65 -12.35
C HIS A 11 42.67 -18.57 -13.82
N ALA A 12 43.22 -17.56 -14.50
CA ALA A 12 43.08 -17.32 -15.93
C ALA A 12 43.88 -18.34 -16.75
N ALA A 13 43.34 -18.72 -17.91
CA ALA A 13 44.13 -19.20 -19.05
C ALA A 13 43.36 -18.96 -20.35
N PHE A 14 43.99 -18.24 -21.26
CA PHE A 14 43.70 -18.16 -22.69
C PHE A 14 43.76 -19.56 -23.34
N ILE A 15 43.04 -19.78 -24.45
CA ILE A 15 43.57 -20.23 -25.75
C ILE A 15 42.43 -20.48 -26.77
N GLU A 16 42.56 -19.75 -27.89
CA GLU A 16 42.27 -20.02 -29.31
C GLU A 16 40.95 -20.62 -29.80
N VAL A 17 40.31 -19.79 -30.63
CA VAL A 17 39.40 -20.13 -31.73
C VAL A 17 40.22 -20.62 -32.94
N PRO A 18 39.66 -21.48 -33.80
CA PRO A 18 39.89 -21.33 -35.23
C PRO A 18 38.59 -21.08 -36.01
N ASP A 19 38.65 -20.02 -36.80
CA ASP A 19 37.74 -19.65 -37.88
C ASP A 19 37.58 -20.76 -38.93
N ALA A 20 36.38 -20.84 -39.53
CA ALA A 20 36.25 -20.77 -41.00
C ALA A 20 34.79 -20.67 -41.49
N ALA A 21 34.57 -19.63 -42.30
CA ALA A 21 33.75 -19.58 -43.52
C ALA A 21 32.21 -19.47 -43.44
N ARG A 22 31.72 -18.24 -43.65
CA ARG A 22 30.50 -17.91 -44.45
C ARG A 22 30.93 -17.77 -45.94
N PRO A 23 30.06 -17.49 -46.96
CA PRO A 23 28.60 -17.30 -46.97
C PRO A 23 27.84 -18.01 -48.13
N GLY A 24 26.51 -18.02 -48.10
CA GLY A 24 25.68 -18.37 -49.25
C GLY A 24 24.22 -18.02 -49.06
N ALA A 25 23.77 -16.93 -49.71
CA ALA A 25 22.40 -16.46 -49.68
C ALA A 25 21.53 -17.19 -50.72
N VAL A 26 20.38 -17.74 -50.31
CA VAL A 26 19.21 -17.98 -51.19
C VAL A 26 17.92 -17.91 -50.34
N ARG A 27 17.03 -16.95 -50.64
CA ARG A 27 15.56 -17.07 -50.50
C ARG A 27 15.04 -17.36 -51.93
N PRO A 28 13.99 -18.17 -52.17
CA PRO A 28 12.64 -17.93 -51.61
C PRO A 28 11.78 -19.20 -51.35
N GLY A 29 10.64 -19.05 -50.68
CA GLY A 29 9.60 -20.09 -50.68
C GLY A 29 8.61 -19.99 -49.52
N ILE A 30 7.50 -19.30 -49.76
CA ILE A 30 6.30 -19.34 -48.92
C ILE A 30 5.71 -20.76 -49.02
N GLY A 31 5.56 -21.44 -47.88
CA GLY A 31 4.98 -22.78 -47.79
C GLY A 31 4.20 -22.94 -46.49
N ASN A 32 2.91 -23.28 -46.62
CA ASN A 32 1.88 -23.41 -45.60
C ASN A 32 2.32 -23.97 -44.24
N ALA A 33 1.97 -23.24 -43.17
CA ALA A 33 1.94 -23.75 -41.80
C ALA A 33 0.69 -24.61 -41.59
N ALA A 34 0.76 -25.86 -42.01
CA ALA A 34 -0.09 -26.93 -41.52
C ALA A 34 0.74 -28.21 -41.56
N GLN A 35 0.81 -28.93 -40.43
CA GLN A 35 1.63 -30.11 -40.14
C GLN A 35 3.00 -29.79 -39.52
N ILE A 36 3.02 -29.72 -38.18
CA ILE A 36 3.98 -30.36 -37.26
C ILE A 36 3.41 -30.06 -35.85
N ALA A 37 2.60 -30.98 -35.33
CA ALA A 37 2.19 -31.01 -33.92
C ALA A 37 1.61 -32.40 -33.63
N ASP A 38 2.44 -33.43 -33.73
CA ASP A 38 2.13 -34.76 -33.21
C ASP A 38 3.41 -35.33 -32.61
N ARG A 39 3.61 -35.04 -31.31
CA ARG A 39 4.48 -35.75 -30.36
C ARG A 39 4.53 -35.00 -29.02
N PHE A 40 3.42 -34.97 -28.31
CA PHE A 40 3.43 -34.89 -26.84
C PHE A 40 2.23 -35.69 -26.33
N ASP A 41 2.53 -36.82 -25.72
CA ASP A 41 1.59 -37.79 -25.18
C ASP A 41 1.15 -37.30 -23.78
N VAL A 42 -0.10 -36.85 -23.65
CA VAL A 42 -0.71 -36.43 -22.38
C VAL A 42 -1.85 -37.40 -22.06
N PRO A 43 -1.88 -38.03 -20.86
CA PRO A 43 -2.86 -39.07 -20.56
C PRO A 43 -4.28 -38.51 -20.43
N ALA A 44 -5.23 -39.26 -20.98
CA ALA A 44 -6.63 -38.89 -21.12
C ALA A 44 -7.37 -38.78 -19.77
N ALA A 45 -7.90 -37.59 -19.48
CA ALA A 45 -8.97 -37.38 -18.53
C ALA A 45 -10.11 -36.59 -19.19
N ALA A 46 -11.31 -37.20 -19.21
CA ALA A 46 -12.64 -36.64 -19.47
C ALA A 46 -12.83 -35.72 -20.72
N ARG A 47 -13.32 -36.31 -21.82
CA ARG A 47 -13.95 -35.56 -22.93
C ARG A 47 -15.33 -35.04 -22.49
N PRO A 48 -15.69 -33.76 -22.72
CA PRO A 48 -17.07 -33.31 -22.63
C PRO A 48 -17.86 -33.85 -23.83
N GLY A 49 -19.01 -34.49 -23.56
CA GLY A 49 -19.93 -34.95 -24.59
C GLY A 49 -20.48 -33.80 -25.43
N ALA A 50 -20.54 -34.02 -26.75
CA ALA A 50 -21.12 -33.08 -27.71
C ALA A 50 -22.59 -32.77 -27.38
N LEU A 51 -22.90 -31.49 -27.16
CA LEU A 51 -24.25 -30.97 -27.05
C LEU A 51 -24.91 -30.96 -28.43
N ARG A 52 -26.09 -31.57 -28.54
CA ARG A 52 -27.01 -31.35 -29.67
C ARG A 52 -27.79 -30.05 -29.43
N PRO A 53 -27.99 -29.18 -30.44
CA PRO A 53 -28.80 -27.99 -30.30
C PRO A 53 -30.28 -28.33 -30.48
N GLY A 54 -31.10 -27.94 -29.50
CA GLY A 54 -32.56 -28.01 -29.57
C GLY A 54 -33.16 -28.67 -28.33
N GLU A 55 -33.47 -27.85 -27.31
CA GLU A 55 -34.65 -27.94 -26.42
C GLU A 55 -34.46 -26.94 -25.26
N ASP A 56 -34.62 -25.65 -25.57
CA ASP A 56 -34.85 -24.60 -24.56
C ASP A 56 -36.31 -24.70 -24.07
N GLY A 57 -36.58 -25.75 -23.30
CA GLY A 57 -37.83 -25.95 -22.57
C GLY A 57 -37.75 -25.27 -21.21
N PHE A 58 -38.42 -24.12 -21.10
CA PHE A 58 -38.62 -23.36 -19.87
C PHE A 58 -39.32 -24.20 -18.79
N GLY A 59 -38.58 -24.48 -17.73
CA GLY A 59 -39.07 -25.07 -16.49
C GLY A 59 -37.94 -25.00 -15.48
N VAL A 60 -37.88 -23.93 -14.69
CA VAL A 60 -37.00 -23.87 -13.52
C VAL A 60 -37.54 -24.91 -12.55
N ASN A 61 -36.97 -26.12 -12.56
CA ASN A 61 -37.23 -27.08 -11.50
C ASN A 61 -36.70 -26.46 -10.21
N ASP A 62 -37.61 -26.22 -9.27
CA ASP A 62 -37.44 -25.67 -7.92
C ASP A 62 -36.19 -26.24 -7.18
N ARG A 63 -35.83 -27.49 -7.49
CA ARG A 63 -34.65 -28.19 -6.96
C ARG A 63 -33.31 -27.52 -7.26
N SER A 64 -33.15 -26.82 -8.39
CA SER A 64 -31.87 -26.20 -8.78
C SER A 64 -31.58 -24.88 -8.06
N LEU A 65 -32.62 -24.14 -7.68
CA LEU A 65 -32.51 -22.93 -6.85
C LEU A 65 -32.29 -23.30 -5.37
N ALA A 66 -33.03 -24.32 -4.87
CA ALA A 66 -32.86 -24.82 -3.51
C ALA A 66 -31.42 -25.31 -3.22
N GLN A 67 -30.75 -25.94 -4.20
CA GLN A 67 -29.38 -26.45 -4.02
C GLN A 67 -28.30 -25.37 -3.87
N VAL A 68 -28.53 -24.15 -4.37
CA VAL A 68 -27.59 -23.01 -4.19
C VAL A 68 -27.90 -22.26 -2.88
N ALA A 69 -29.17 -22.26 -2.45
CA ALA A 69 -29.56 -21.67 -1.17
C ALA A 69 -28.93 -22.40 0.04
N ASP A 70 -28.72 -23.72 -0.07
CA ASP A 70 -28.10 -24.58 0.96
C ASP A 70 -26.56 -24.51 1.00
N LEU A 71 -25.93 -23.65 0.17
CA LEU A 71 -24.48 -23.46 0.23
C LEU A 71 -24.07 -22.73 1.52
N PRO A 72 -22.98 -23.18 2.17
CA PRO A 72 -22.25 -22.38 3.15
C PRO A 72 -21.95 -21.00 2.59
N ASP A 73 -22.01 -19.96 3.41
CA ASP A 73 -21.75 -18.59 2.99
C ASP A 73 -20.37 -18.47 2.31
N ALA A 74 -19.36 -19.16 2.83
CA ALA A 74 -18.03 -19.20 2.23
C ALA A 74 -17.96 -19.79 0.81
N ALA A 75 -18.89 -20.67 0.45
CA ALA A 75 -18.98 -21.27 -0.89
C ALA A 75 -19.86 -20.45 -1.83
N ARG A 76 -20.51 -19.39 -1.36
CA ARG A 76 -21.35 -18.53 -2.20
C ARG A 76 -20.48 -17.73 -3.18
N PRO A 77 -20.93 -17.57 -4.44
CA PRO A 77 -20.26 -16.74 -5.45
C PRO A 77 -20.01 -15.32 -4.93
N GLY A 78 -18.74 -14.91 -4.85
CA GLY A 78 -18.34 -13.56 -4.42
C GLY A 78 -18.05 -13.40 -2.93
N ALA A 79 -18.29 -14.44 -2.13
CA ALA A 79 -18.06 -14.44 -0.69
C ALA A 79 -16.55 -14.44 -0.33
N ILE A 80 -15.77 -15.25 -1.05
CA ILE A 80 -14.31 -15.24 -0.97
C ILE A 80 -13.76 -14.27 -2.00
N ARG A 81 -12.80 -13.45 -1.58
CA ARG A 81 -12.09 -12.47 -2.40
C ARG A 81 -10.61 -12.86 -2.52
N PRO A 82 -10.23 -13.67 -3.54
CA PRO A 82 -8.84 -14.01 -3.80
C PRO A 82 -7.99 -12.78 -4.07
N GLY A 83 -6.71 -12.83 -3.70
CA GLY A 83 -5.76 -11.74 -3.93
C GLY A 83 -5.95 -10.49 -3.07
N GLU A 84 -6.94 -10.44 -2.17
CA GLU A 84 -7.16 -9.28 -1.30
C GLU A 84 -6.33 -9.42 -0.01
N ASP A 85 -5.30 -8.59 0.15
CA ASP A 85 -4.58 -8.42 1.41
C ASP A 85 -5.29 -7.40 2.29
N ARG A 86 -6.34 -7.85 2.98
CA ARG A 86 -7.04 -7.00 3.96
C ARG A 86 -6.30 -6.99 5.29
N LYS A 87 -5.21 -6.20 5.38
CA LYS A 87 -4.78 -5.53 6.61
C LYS A 87 -4.04 -4.24 6.27
N LEU A 88 -4.65 -3.11 6.60
CA LEU A 88 -3.92 -1.84 6.77
C LEU A 88 -3.12 -1.97 8.07
N ILE A 89 -1.92 -2.53 7.95
CA ILE A 89 -0.91 -2.42 9.01
C ILE A 89 -0.27 -1.05 8.79
N PRO A 90 -0.25 -0.17 9.81
CA PRO A 90 0.43 1.10 9.69
C PRO A 90 1.89 0.86 9.27
N ALA A 91 2.33 1.50 8.18
CA ALA A 91 3.71 1.42 7.76
C ALA A 91 4.59 2.19 8.75
N GLU A 92 5.76 1.66 9.07
CA GLU A 92 6.76 2.44 9.79
C GLU A 92 7.30 3.54 8.85
N PRO A 93 7.46 4.77 9.34
CA PRO A 93 8.04 5.84 8.54
C PRO A 93 9.50 5.50 8.21
N PRO A 94 10.02 6.00 7.07
CA PRO A 94 11.45 5.89 6.78
C PRO A 94 12.25 6.49 7.94
N THR A 95 13.23 5.74 8.43
CA THR A 95 14.07 6.11 9.57
C THR A 95 15.24 7.01 9.17
N GLU A 96 15.72 6.87 7.93
CA GLU A 96 16.83 7.65 7.39
C GLU A 96 16.36 9.02 6.86
N PRO A 97 17.16 10.09 7.04
CA PRO A 97 16.87 11.39 6.43
C PRO A 97 16.96 11.32 4.90
N LEU A 98 15.94 11.84 4.22
CA LEU A 98 15.86 11.80 2.74
C LEU A 98 16.80 12.79 2.04
N PHE A 99 17.35 13.74 2.80
CA PHE A 99 18.32 14.71 2.34
C PHE A 99 19.15 15.24 3.52
N GLU A 100 20.34 15.73 3.21
CA GLU A 100 21.20 16.41 4.18
C GLU A 100 21.07 17.92 4.04
N VAL A 101 20.82 18.60 5.17
CA VAL A 101 20.90 20.06 5.24
C VAL A 101 22.35 20.44 5.51
N PRO A 102 22.98 21.28 4.67
CA PRO A 102 24.32 21.78 4.95
C PRO A 102 24.36 22.46 6.33
N PRO A 103 25.29 22.07 7.21
CA PRO A 103 25.43 22.74 8.49
C PRO A 103 25.71 24.24 8.26
N VAL A 104 25.25 25.09 9.19
CA VAL A 104 25.79 26.45 9.24
C VAL A 104 27.29 26.29 9.43
N ALA A 105 28.09 26.79 8.49
CA ALA A 105 29.54 26.60 8.53
C ALA A 105 30.06 27.11 9.88
N ASP A 106 30.63 26.22 10.68
CA ASP A 106 31.23 26.57 11.96
C ASP A 106 32.49 27.37 11.65
N ARG A 107 32.43 28.69 11.85
CA ARG A 107 33.56 29.58 11.55
C ARG A 107 34.38 29.66 12.82
N PRO A 108 35.62 29.11 12.87
CA PRO A 108 36.54 29.36 13.96
C PRO A 108 36.97 30.82 13.86
N LEU A 109 36.14 31.71 14.38
CA LEU A 109 36.44 33.11 14.54
C LEU A 109 37.11 33.21 15.90
N GLU A 110 38.28 33.83 15.96
CA GLU A 110 38.70 34.49 17.19
C GLU A 110 37.71 35.64 17.39
N ILE A 111 36.56 35.32 17.98
CA ILE A 111 35.34 36.13 17.87
C ILE A 111 35.48 37.50 18.51
N ASP A 112 36.42 37.65 19.45
CA ASP A 112 36.77 38.92 20.10
C ASP A 112 38.05 39.56 19.55
N GLU A 113 38.69 38.96 18.54
CA GLU A 113 39.93 39.45 17.97
C GLU A 113 39.71 40.46 16.85
N GLY A 114 40.61 41.45 16.77
CA GLY A 114 40.55 42.54 15.81
C GLY A 114 39.98 43.85 16.36
N GLU A 115 39.83 44.82 15.47
CA GLU A 115 39.33 46.15 15.80
C GLU A 115 37.80 46.15 15.96
N LYS A 116 37.31 46.90 16.95
CA LYS A 116 35.87 47.03 17.22
C LYS A 116 35.27 48.17 16.41
N ILE A 117 34.17 47.88 15.76
CA ILE A 117 33.35 48.83 15.01
C ILE A 117 32.24 49.32 15.93
N ALA A 118 32.12 50.64 16.08
CA ALA A 118 30.98 51.24 16.78
C ALA A 118 29.72 51.11 15.89
N VAL A 119 28.76 50.32 16.35
CA VAL A 119 27.49 50.09 15.64
C VAL A 119 26.39 50.86 16.36
N SER A 120 25.64 51.66 15.61
CA SER A 120 24.50 52.46 16.09
C SER A 120 23.16 51.82 15.72
N LYS A 121 23.11 51.08 14.60
CA LYS A 121 21.93 50.34 14.13
C LYS A 121 22.33 49.23 13.15
N PHE A 122 21.50 48.19 13.10
CA PHE A 122 21.51 47.23 12.02
C PHE A 122 20.45 47.57 10.97
N VAL A 123 20.75 47.30 9.70
CA VAL A 123 19.81 47.44 8.57
C VAL A 123 19.72 46.09 7.87
N VAL A 124 18.52 45.56 7.70
CA VAL A 124 18.31 44.26 7.05
C VAL A 124 17.99 44.46 5.58
N ASP A 125 18.76 43.82 4.70
CA ASP A 125 18.54 43.79 3.26
C ASP A 125 18.15 42.37 2.81
N GLY A 126 17.27 42.25 1.81
CA GLY A 126 16.86 40.97 1.24
C GLY A 126 15.91 40.12 2.10
N ALA A 127 15.42 40.67 3.21
CA ALA A 127 14.40 40.06 4.03
C ALA A 127 13.01 40.60 3.66
N GLN A 128 12.00 39.74 3.75
CA GLN A 128 10.59 40.09 3.59
C GLN A 128 9.74 39.30 4.57
N ASP A 129 8.56 39.81 4.90
CA ASP A 129 7.59 39.05 5.71
C ASP A 129 7.18 37.79 4.95
N ARG A 130 7.16 36.65 5.67
CA ARG A 130 6.66 35.37 5.20
C ARG A 130 5.67 34.81 6.23
N PRO A 131 4.42 35.32 6.27
CA PRO A 131 3.41 34.83 7.20
C PRO A 131 3.16 33.33 7.07
N GLU A 132 3.37 32.75 5.89
CA GLU A 132 3.28 31.31 5.65
C GLU A 132 4.30 30.48 6.45
N PHE A 133 5.39 31.10 6.90
CA PHE A 133 6.45 30.49 7.70
C PHE A 133 6.56 31.11 9.11
N ASP A 134 5.60 31.94 9.51
CA ASP A 134 5.64 32.69 10.78
C ASP A 134 6.91 33.56 10.91
N ILE A 135 7.35 34.13 9.79
CA ILE A 135 8.51 35.04 9.73
C ILE A 135 8.02 36.47 9.54
N GLU A 136 8.31 37.31 10.52
CA GLU A 136 8.06 38.75 10.48
C GLU A 136 9.38 39.54 10.57
N LEU A 137 9.50 40.60 9.77
CA LEU A 137 10.65 41.51 9.82
C LEU A 137 10.83 42.17 11.18
N SER A 138 9.74 42.33 11.95
CA SER A 138 9.77 42.81 13.34
C SER A 138 10.57 41.89 14.26
N ASP A 139 10.46 40.58 14.09
CA ASP A 139 11.19 39.61 14.92
C ASP A 139 12.68 39.62 14.58
N VAL A 140 13.00 39.69 13.28
CA VAL A 140 14.39 39.85 12.81
C VAL A 140 14.99 41.13 13.38
N GLN A 141 14.26 42.25 13.34
CA GLN A 141 14.71 43.49 13.96
C GLN A 141 14.87 43.35 15.48
N GLY A 142 13.98 42.64 16.15
CA GLY A 142 14.07 42.35 17.59
C GLY A 142 15.35 41.59 17.96
N ILE A 143 15.75 40.59 17.16
CA ILE A 143 17.01 39.85 17.33
C ILE A 143 18.21 40.80 17.22
N LEU A 144 18.19 41.68 16.22
CA LEU A 144 19.26 42.65 15.98
C LEU A 144 19.36 43.72 17.06
N ASP A 145 18.22 44.23 17.53
CA ASP A 145 18.15 45.21 18.62
C ASP A 145 18.64 44.61 19.94
N GLN A 146 18.30 43.35 20.21
CA GLN A 146 18.80 42.62 21.37
C GLN A 146 20.32 42.44 21.30
N ALA A 147 20.86 42.09 20.13
CA ALA A 147 22.30 41.97 19.92
C ALA A 147 23.03 43.31 20.12
N LEU A 148 22.46 44.41 19.60
CA LEU A 148 22.98 45.76 19.76
C LEU A 148 23.01 46.18 21.24
N ALA A 149 21.93 45.93 21.97
CA ALA A 149 21.83 46.27 23.39
C ALA A 149 22.80 45.47 24.27
N ALA A 150 23.10 44.23 23.89
CA ALA A 150 24.02 43.36 24.62
C ALA A 150 25.50 43.81 24.51
N ARG A 151 25.86 44.63 23.51
CA ARG A 151 27.26 45.00 23.21
C ARG A 151 27.41 46.49 22.86
N ALA A 152 27.24 47.33 23.88
CA ALA A 152 27.40 48.78 23.76
C ALA A 152 28.85 49.24 23.47
N ASP A 153 29.84 48.37 23.63
CA ASP A 153 31.26 48.65 23.39
C ASP A 153 31.73 48.39 21.94
N GLY A 154 30.80 48.00 21.05
CA GLY A 154 31.04 47.76 19.62
C GLY A 154 31.28 46.30 19.26
N PHE A 155 31.44 46.03 17.97
CA PHE A 155 31.49 44.68 17.41
C PHE A 155 32.78 44.47 16.61
N THR A 156 33.47 43.37 16.84
CA THR A 156 34.45 42.84 15.87
C THR A 156 33.72 42.25 14.67
N VAL A 157 34.44 41.98 13.57
CA VAL A 157 33.87 41.26 12.42
C VAL A 157 33.32 39.88 12.83
N GLY A 158 34.02 39.18 13.73
CA GLY A 158 33.55 37.91 14.27
C GLY A 158 32.22 38.05 15.01
N ARG A 159 32.10 39.07 15.87
CA ARG A 159 30.85 39.35 16.59
C ARG A 159 29.71 39.78 15.65
N LEU A 160 29.98 40.53 14.59
CA LEU A 160 28.95 40.86 13.58
C LEU A 160 28.46 39.61 12.86
N GLN A 161 29.34 38.65 12.61
CA GLN A 161 28.95 37.38 12.01
C GLN A 161 28.08 36.53 12.94
N GLU A 162 28.36 36.49 14.25
CA GLU A 162 27.47 35.82 15.21
C GLU A 162 26.03 36.39 15.16
N VAL A 163 25.90 37.72 15.03
CA VAL A 163 24.57 38.36 14.90
C VAL A 163 23.86 37.88 13.64
N ALA A 164 24.58 37.77 12.53
CA ALA A 164 24.04 37.20 11.30
C ALA A 164 23.70 35.70 11.44
N ASP A 165 24.45 34.95 12.24
CA ASP A 165 24.19 33.53 12.48
C ASP A 165 22.90 33.34 13.33
N GLU A 166 22.60 34.24 14.28
CA GLU A 166 21.31 34.23 14.99
C GLU A 166 20.13 34.55 14.07
N VAL A 167 20.27 35.50 13.14
CA VAL A 167 19.25 35.72 12.10
C VAL A 167 19.11 34.48 11.22
N THR A 168 20.21 33.86 10.81
CA THR A 168 20.19 32.61 10.03
C THR A 168 19.44 31.50 10.77
N LYS A 169 19.70 31.35 12.06
CA LYS A 169 19.04 30.37 12.93
C LYS A 169 17.54 30.61 12.99
N TYR A 170 17.10 31.86 13.16
CA TYR A 170 15.68 32.21 13.15
C TYR A 170 15.00 31.74 11.85
N TYR A 171 15.54 32.08 10.68
CA TYR A 171 14.95 31.63 9.41
C TYR A 171 14.92 30.10 9.28
N ARG A 172 15.99 29.40 9.70
CA ARG A 172 16.08 27.93 9.64
C ARG A 172 15.13 27.22 10.60
N GLU A 173 14.93 27.75 11.81
CA GLU A 173 13.97 27.22 12.80
C GLU A 173 12.52 27.36 12.31
N HIS A 174 12.25 28.36 11.45
CA HIS A 174 10.96 28.57 10.79
C HIS A 174 10.83 27.81 9.46
N GLY A 175 11.75 26.89 9.16
CA GLY A 175 11.62 25.92 8.07
C GLY A 175 12.37 26.26 6.77
N LEU A 176 12.98 27.45 6.66
CA LEU A 176 13.83 27.84 5.52
C LEU A 176 15.24 27.29 5.70
N ILE A 177 15.42 26.01 5.39
CA ILE A 177 16.59 25.20 5.74
C ILE A 177 17.90 25.66 5.10
N LEU A 178 17.84 26.37 3.95
CA LEU A 178 19.02 26.92 3.28
C LEU A 178 19.15 28.43 3.42
N ALA A 179 18.34 29.07 4.27
CA ALA A 179 18.50 30.47 4.55
C ALA A 179 19.87 30.75 5.18
N GLN A 180 20.42 31.91 4.82
CA GLN A 180 21.69 32.41 5.32
C GLN A 180 21.65 33.94 5.40
N ALA A 181 21.96 34.47 6.57
CA ALA A 181 22.27 35.87 6.75
C ALA A 181 23.78 36.05 6.89
N PHE A 182 24.29 37.17 6.36
CA PHE A 182 25.71 37.49 6.43
C PHE A 182 25.94 39.00 6.37
N VAL A 183 27.15 39.40 6.77
CA VAL A 183 27.59 40.80 6.71
C VAL A 183 28.33 41.00 5.38
N PRO A 184 27.77 41.70 4.39
CA PRO A 184 28.48 41.98 3.14
C PRO A 184 29.64 42.94 3.38
N VAL A 185 30.61 42.94 2.46
CA VAL A 185 31.67 43.95 2.44
C VAL A 185 31.05 45.33 2.27
N GLN A 186 31.25 46.21 3.25
CA GLN A 186 30.67 47.54 3.28
C GLN A 186 31.55 48.52 4.05
N THR A 187 31.43 49.80 3.71
CA THR A 187 31.89 50.89 4.57
C THR A 187 30.81 51.16 5.61
N VAL A 188 31.20 51.19 6.89
CA VAL A 188 30.28 51.53 7.99
C VAL A 188 30.25 53.05 8.14
N GLU A 189 29.18 53.66 7.66
CA GLU A 189 28.91 55.10 7.79
C GLU A 189 27.87 55.33 8.89
N ASP A 190 28.08 56.33 9.74
CA ASP A 190 27.20 56.69 10.87
C ASP A 190 26.87 55.53 11.83
N GLY A 191 27.72 54.50 11.87
CA GLY A 191 27.53 53.28 12.68
C GLY A 191 26.46 52.32 12.16
N ALA A 192 25.95 52.49 10.93
CA ALA A 192 24.98 51.58 10.35
C ALA A 192 25.64 50.36 9.71
N VAL A 193 25.29 49.16 10.18
CA VAL A 193 25.78 47.90 9.61
C VAL A 193 24.65 47.18 8.89
N ARG A 194 24.85 46.84 7.61
CA ARG A 194 23.90 46.02 6.86
C ARG A 194 24.09 44.53 7.12
N ILE A 195 22.99 43.83 7.31
CA ILE A 195 22.89 42.37 7.34
C ILE A 195 22.08 41.95 6.11
N GLN A 196 22.71 41.21 5.21
CA GLN A 196 22.04 40.68 4.02
C GLN A 196 21.48 39.30 4.35
N VAL A 197 20.19 39.10 4.09
CA VAL A 197 19.52 37.79 4.15
C VAL A 197 19.38 37.22 2.74
N MET A 198 19.66 35.93 2.60
CA MET A 198 19.36 35.13 1.42
C MET A 198 18.57 33.92 1.88
N GLU A 199 17.33 33.77 1.41
CA GLU A 199 16.45 32.67 1.81
C GLU A 199 16.86 31.31 1.21
N GLY A 200 17.63 31.32 0.10
CA GLY A 200 18.03 30.12 -0.63
C GLY A 200 16.89 29.58 -1.49
N LEU A 201 16.89 29.93 -2.78
CA LEU A 201 15.85 29.50 -3.73
C LEU A 201 16.25 28.19 -4.43
N LEU A 202 15.28 27.33 -4.76
CA LEU A 202 15.56 26.14 -5.57
C LEU A 202 15.83 26.54 -7.02
N GLY A 203 17.06 26.39 -7.49
CA GLY A 203 17.47 26.74 -8.85
C GLY A 203 16.99 25.70 -9.86
N ARG A 204 17.58 24.51 -9.80
CA ARG A 204 17.22 23.36 -10.65
C ARG A 204 17.31 22.05 -9.88
N VAL A 205 16.64 21.04 -10.40
CA VAL A 205 16.77 19.66 -9.96
C VAL A 205 17.43 18.88 -11.08
N VAL A 206 18.41 18.06 -10.73
CA VAL A 206 19.12 17.19 -11.67
C VAL A 206 19.18 15.78 -11.12
N THR A 207 19.18 14.80 -12.00
CA THR A 207 19.19 13.39 -11.65
C THR A 207 20.54 12.76 -11.99
N GLU A 208 21.01 11.86 -11.12
CA GLU A 208 22.23 11.08 -11.30
C GLU A 208 21.95 9.60 -11.02
N GLY A 209 22.43 8.71 -11.90
CA GLY A 209 22.39 7.26 -11.69
C GLY A 209 21.10 6.56 -12.17
N ASN A 210 20.13 7.29 -12.71
CA ASN A 210 18.90 6.71 -13.27
C ASN A 210 19.17 6.02 -14.63
N GLU A 211 18.76 4.76 -14.76
CA GLU A 211 18.88 3.96 -15.99
C GLU A 211 17.50 3.58 -16.56
N LEU A 212 16.55 3.30 -15.67
CA LEU A 212 15.17 2.89 -15.95
C LEU A 212 14.24 4.11 -15.99
N TYR A 213 14.41 5.08 -15.09
CA TYR A 213 13.53 6.24 -14.98
C TYR A 213 14.02 7.43 -15.79
N ASN A 214 13.10 8.10 -16.48
CA ASN A 214 13.40 9.36 -17.15
C ASN A 214 13.60 10.48 -16.12
N ALA A 215 14.58 11.35 -16.35
CA ALA A 215 14.86 12.52 -15.50
C ALA A 215 13.60 13.37 -15.25
N ASP A 216 12.83 13.64 -16.31
CA ASP A 216 11.58 14.41 -16.24
C ASP A 216 10.54 13.82 -15.26
N VAL A 217 10.53 12.50 -15.06
CA VAL A 217 9.62 11.82 -14.12
C VAL A 217 10.10 12.00 -12.70
N LEU A 218 11.39 11.81 -12.45
CA LEU A 218 12.01 11.97 -11.13
C LEU A 218 12.01 13.44 -10.67
N GLU A 219 12.14 14.38 -11.59
CA GLU A 219 12.16 15.82 -11.31
C GLU A 219 10.75 16.43 -11.18
N ALA A 220 9.71 15.73 -11.67
CA ALA A 220 8.35 16.25 -11.70
C ALA A 220 7.81 16.74 -10.34
N PRO A 221 8.04 16.04 -9.20
CA PRO A 221 7.56 16.50 -7.90
C PRO A 221 8.12 17.85 -7.44
N PHE A 222 9.25 18.29 -7.99
CA PHE A 222 9.90 19.55 -7.63
C PHE A 222 9.51 20.74 -8.50
N ARG A 223 8.74 20.54 -9.58
CA ARG A 223 8.46 21.59 -10.56
C ARG A 223 7.79 22.83 -9.96
N SER A 224 6.91 22.65 -8.98
CA SER A 224 6.25 23.75 -8.28
C SER A 224 7.17 24.48 -7.28
N LEU A 225 8.31 23.88 -6.94
CA LEU A 225 9.28 24.42 -5.99
C LEU A 225 10.40 25.23 -6.67
N LEU A 226 10.55 25.10 -7.99
CA LEU A 226 11.56 25.87 -8.74
C LEU A 226 11.35 27.38 -8.58
N GLY A 227 12.41 28.09 -8.22
CA GLY A 227 12.41 29.53 -7.93
C GLY A 227 11.78 29.92 -6.60
N GLN A 228 11.29 28.97 -5.80
CA GLN A 228 10.73 29.21 -4.48
C GLN A 228 11.79 29.03 -3.39
N PRO A 229 11.62 29.66 -2.22
CA PRO A 229 12.47 29.39 -1.05
C PRO A 229 12.44 27.91 -0.68
N ILE A 230 13.60 27.34 -0.36
CA ILE A 230 13.74 25.93 -0.03
C ILE A 230 13.29 25.70 1.40
N THR A 231 12.14 25.03 1.55
CA THR A 231 11.60 24.65 2.85
C THR A 231 11.82 23.17 3.12
N LYS A 232 11.93 22.81 4.40
CA LYS A 232 12.06 21.42 4.84
C LYS A 232 10.88 20.57 4.34
N ASP A 233 9.67 21.03 4.61
CA ASP A 233 8.46 20.23 4.41
C ASP A 233 8.14 20.02 2.92
N ALA A 234 8.29 21.05 2.10
CA ALA A 234 8.04 20.93 0.66
C ALA A 234 9.09 20.03 -0.01
N THR A 235 10.36 20.16 0.39
CA THR A 235 11.46 19.32 -0.12
C THR A 235 11.26 17.86 0.31
N GLU A 236 10.94 17.61 1.58
CA GLU A 236 10.67 16.26 2.09
C GLU A 236 9.49 15.63 1.37
N SER A 237 8.39 16.37 1.19
CA SER A 237 7.21 15.90 0.47
C SER A 237 7.54 15.53 -0.99
N ALA A 238 8.31 16.37 -1.69
CA ALA A 238 8.74 16.08 -3.05
C ALA A 238 9.62 14.82 -3.14
N LEU A 239 10.57 14.64 -2.22
CA LEU A 239 11.43 13.45 -2.15
C LEU A 239 10.66 12.18 -1.80
N LEU A 240 9.66 12.27 -0.91
CA LEU A 240 8.77 11.15 -0.60
C LEU A 240 7.99 10.72 -1.85
N ARG A 241 7.49 11.67 -2.65
CA ARG A 241 6.78 11.38 -3.90
C ARG A 241 7.69 10.73 -4.96
N VAL A 242 8.97 11.12 -5.03
CA VAL A 242 9.95 10.39 -5.85
C VAL A 242 10.12 8.97 -5.31
N SER A 243 10.22 8.80 -3.98
CA SER A 243 10.35 7.50 -3.34
C SER A 243 9.12 6.60 -3.48
N ASP A 244 7.94 7.18 -3.73
CA ASP A 244 6.71 6.44 -4.02
C ASP A 244 6.69 5.86 -5.44
N LEU A 245 7.62 6.28 -6.32
CA LEU A 245 7.78 5.67 -7.63
C LEU A 245 8.20 4.20 -7.50
N PRO A 246 7.60 3.29 -8.30
CA PRO A 246 7.59 1.87 -7.99
C PRO A 246 8.95 1.21 -8.23
N GLY A 247 9.59 0.65 -7.21
CA GLY A 247 10.83 -0.13 -7.40
C GLY A 247 12.05 0.71 -7.72
N GLN A 248 12.12 1.92 -7.18
CA GLN A 248 13.35 2.72 -7.18
C GLN A 248 13.61 3.31 -5.79
N SER A 249 14.87 3.59 -5.49
CA SER A 249 15.28 4.32 -4.28
C SER A 249 16.17 5.50 -4.66
N SER A 250 15.91 6.64 -4.05
CA SER A 250 16.63 7.89 -4.35
C SER A 250 16.74 8.78 -3.12
N PHE A 251 17.81 9.57 -3.04
CA PHE A 251 17.98 10.60 -2.01
C PHE A 251 18.45 11.91 -2.62
N GLY A 252 18.17 13.03 -1.94
CA GLY A 252 18.51 14.37 -2.40
C GLY A 252 19.77 14.92 -1.75
N VAL A 253 20.59 15.62 -2.54
CA VAL A 253 21.76 16.37 -2.06
C VAL A 253 21.71 17.79 -2.62
N PHE A 254 21.78 18.80 -1.75
CA PHE A 254 21.87 20.19 -2.17
C PHE A 254 23.30 20.58 -2.57
N GLN A 255 23.42 21.38 -3.61
CA GLN A 255 24.66 22.00 -4.07
C GLN A 255 24.45 23.48 -4.38
N PRO A 256 25.50 24.32 -4.37
CA PRO A 256 25.38 25.71 -4.81
C PRO A 256 24.83 25.80 -6.24
N GLY A 257 23.81 26.65 -6.43
CA GLY A 257 23.17 26.83 -7.73
C GLY A 257 23.96 27.74 -8.68
N VAL A 258 23.47 27.86 -9.92
CA VAL A 258 24.11 28.69 -10.96
C VAL A 258 24.00 30.17 -10.64
N GLU A 259 22.87 30.60 -10.08
CA GLU A 259 22.61 31.99 -9.71
C GLU A 259 22.89 32.21 -8.21
N VAL A 260 23.36 33.40 -7.87
CA VAL A 260 23.62 33.76 -6.47
C VAL A 260 22.30 33.73 -5.69
N GLY A 261 22.33 33.09 -4.51
CA GLY A 261 21.13 32.91 -3.69
C GLY A 261 20.27 31.71 -4.09
N THR A 262 20.74 30.89 -5.04
CA THR A 262 20.07 29.63 -5.43
C THR A 262 20.88 28.40 -5.00
N ALA A 263 20.18 27.29 -4.78
CA ALA A 263 20.75 25.96 -4.59
C ALA A 263 20.10 24.97 -5.55
N ASP A 264 20.89 24.07 -6.09
CA ASP A 264 20.45 22.99 -6.96
C ASP A 264 20.28 21.69 -6.15
N MET A 265 19.26 20.90 -6.48
CA MET A 265 19.05 19.56 -5.90
C MET A 265 19.58 18.50 -6.85
N VAL A 266 20.50 17.66 -6.37
CA VAL A 266 20.94 16.46 -7.07
C VAL A 266 20.21 15.25 -6.49
N LEU A 267 19.33 14.65 -7.29
CA LEU A 267 18.64 13.40 -6.97
C LEU A 267 19.54 12.23 -7.36
N LYS A 268 20.07 11.53 -6.36
CA LYS A 268 20.91 10.36 -6.55
C LYS A 268 20.07 9.09 -6.48
N VAL A 269 19.94 8.40 -7.60
CA VAL A 269 19.26 7.11 -7.69
C VAL A 269 20.22 6.02 -7.22
N GLN A 270 19.80 5.24 -6.23
CA GLN A 270 20.59 4.18 -5.61
C GLN A 270 20.34 2.83 -6.29
N ASP A 271 19.08 2.42 -6.38
CA ASP A 271 18.65 1.15 -6.97
C ASP A 271 17.40 1.36 -7.85
N GLU A 272 17.30 0.59 -8.94
CA GLU A 272 16.12 0.51 -9.81
C GLU A 272 15.83 -0.94 -10.17
N ASP A 273 14.74 -1.47 -9.65
CA ASP A 273 14.26 -2.83 -9.91
C ASP A 273 13.16 -2.82 -10.97
N ARG A 274 13.49 -3.29 -12.17
CA ARG A 274 12.49 -3.41 -13.26
C ARG A 274 11.37 -4.40 -12.93
N PHE A 275 11.70 -5.46 -12.21
CA PHE A 275 10.75 -6.51 -11.84
C PHE A 275 10.85 -6.83 -10.36
N ALA A 276 9.70 -7.05 -9.72
CA ALA A 276 9.61 -7.64 -8.40
C ALA A 276 8.68 -8.85 -8.44
N LEU A 277 9.05 -9.93 -7.76
CA LEU A 277 8.22 -11.14 -7.67
C LEU A 277 7.90 -11.43 -6.20
N ALA A 278 6.61 -11.59 -5.90
CA ALA A 278 6.15 -12.12 -4.63
C ALA A 278 5.45 -13.46 -4.84
N VAL A 279 5.83 -14.47 -4.06
CA VAL A 279 5.18 -15.79 -4.05
C VAL A 279 4.64 -16.06 -2.65
N ARG A 280 3.35 -16.40 -2.57
CA ARG A 280 2.64 -16.72 -1.33
C ARG A 280 2.09 -18.13 -1.35
N ALA A 281 2.22 -18.83 -0.24
CA ALA A 281 1.53 -20.09 0.02
C ALA A 281 0.80 -19.99 1.37
N ASP A 282 -0.52 -20.19 1.36
CA ASP A 282 -1.34 -20.14 2.56
C ASP A 282 -2.39 -21.26 2.60
N ASN A 283 -3.06 -21.41 3.75
CA ASN A 283 -4.19 -22.32 3.91
C ASN A 283 -5.53 -21.59 4.18
N HIS A 284 -5.65 -20.36 3.67
CA HIS A 284 -6.78 -19.46 3.93
C HIS A 284 -8.01 -19.76 3.06
N GLY A 285 -7.98 -20.80 2.23
CA GLY A 285 -9.14 -21.27 1.48
C GLY A 285 -10.08 -22.18 2.29
N ILE A 286 -11.09 -22.73 1.62
CA ILE A 286 -12.07 -23.63 2.24
C ILE A 286 -12.05 -25.02 1.62
N THR A 287 -12.69 -25.99 2.28
CA THR A 287 -12.71 -27.39 1.84
C THR A 287 -13.40 -27.56 0.48
N GLU A 288 -14.34 -26.69 0.16
CA GLU A 288 -15.20 -26.75 -1.02
C GLU A 288 -14.53 -26.17 -2.26
N THR A 289 -13.68 -25.15 -2.12
CA THR A 289 -13.05 -24.42 -3.25
C THR A 289 -11.52 -24.47 -3.22
N GLY A 290 -10.96 -25.32 -2.37
CA GLY A 290 -9.51 -25.54 -2.23
C GLY A 290 -8.94 -24.78 -1.05
N ARG A 291 -8.41 -25.54 -0.07
CA ARG A 291 -7.93 -24.96 1.19
C ARG A 291 -6.59 -24.27 1.06
N ASN A 292 -5.66 -24.91 0.36
CA ASN A 292 -4.31 -24.38 0.19
C ASN A 292 -4.32 -23.46 -1.02
N ARG A 293 -3.74 -22.28 -0.91
CA ARG A 293 -3.68 -21.29 -1.98
C ARG A 293 -2.23 -20.97 -2.28
N TYR A 294 -1.89 -20.93 -3.56
CA TYR A 294 -0.58 -20.53 -4.06
C TYR A 294 -0.79 -19.32 -4.95
N LEU A 295 -0.20 -18.19 -4.59
CA LEU A 295 -0.30 -16.93 -5.29
C LEU A 295 1.08 -16.49 -5.75
N ALA A 296 1.15 -15.99 -6.98
CA ALA A 296 2.32 -15.29 -7.50
C ALA A 296 1.89 -13.91 -7.99
N LYS A 297 2.60 -12.87 -7.58
CA LYS A 297 2.45 -11.50 -8.04
C LYS A 297 3.74 -11.06 -8.69
N VAL A 298 3.67 -10.65 -9.96
CA VAL A 298 4.78 -10.03 -10.69
C VAL A 298 4.45 -8.55 -10.86
N SER A 299 5.38 -7.69 -10.46
CA SER A 299 5.32 -6.26 -10.68
C SER A 299 6.35 -5.89 -11.73
N TRP A 300 5.90 -5.29 -12.82
CA TRP A 300 6.76 -4.67 -13.82
C TRP A 300 6.72 -3.16 -13.61
N ASN A 301 7.84 -2.65 -13.12
CA ASN A 301 8.01 -1.24 -12.78
C ASN A 301 8.48 -0.46 -14.00
N ASN A 302 7.87 0.71 -14.18
CA ASN A 302 8.13 1.69 -15.23
C ASN A 302 8.14 1.13 -16.67
N PRO A 303 7.15 0.33 -17.11
CA PRO A 303 7.14 -0.26 -18.44
C PRO A 303 7.13 0.77 -19.58
N LEU A 304 6.47 1.92 -19.39
CA LEU A 304 6.38 2.99 -20.39
C LEU A 304 7.28 4.19 -20.10
N GLY A 305 8.06 4.16 -19.02
CA GLY A 305 8.98 5.25 -18.67
C GLY A 305 8.29 6.46 -18.02
N GLN A 306 7.08 6.31 -17.47
CA GLN A 306 6.27 7.39 -16.90
C GLN A 306 6.11 7.31 -15.38
N GLY A 307 6.86 6.42 -14.72
CA GLY A 307 6.62 6.08 -13.32
C GLY A 307 5.43 5.15 -13.12
N ASP A 308 5.02 4.48 -14.18
CA ASP A 308 3.92 3.53 -14.23
C ASP A 308 4.29 2.16 -13.64
N ARG A 309 3.30 1.35 -13.28
CA ARG A 309 3.49 -0.03 -12.83
C ARG A 309 2.39 -0.92 -13.38
N LEU A 310 2.81 -2.10 -13.83
CA LEU A 310 1.92 -3.19 -14.21
C LEU A 310 2.07 -4.34 -13.21
N ASP A 311 1.00 -4.64 -12.49
CA ASP A 311 0.91 -5.79 -11.60
C ASP A 311 0.11 -6.92 -12.27
N VAL A 312 0.67 -8.13 -12.24
CA VAL A 312 -0.02 -9.35 -12.66
C VAL A 312 -0.02 -10.33 -11.49
N THR A 313 -1.21 -10.70 -11.04
CA THR A 313 -1.40 -11.67 -9.96
C THR A 313 -2.07 -12.92 -10.52
N ALA A 314 -1.57 -14.09 -10.15
CA ALA A 314 -2.21 -15.37 -10.41
C ALA A 314 -2.28 -16.16 -9.11
N GLN A 315 -3.41 -16.82 -8.87
CA GLN A 315 -3.61 -17.67 -7.71
C GLN A 315 -4.32 -18.95 -8.12
N HIS A 316 -3.84 -20.05 -7.55
CA HIS A 316 -4.39 -21.38 -7.74
C HIS A 316 -4.62 -22.05 -6.39
N THR A 317 -5.66 -22.86 -6.27
CA THR A 317 -5.94 -23.62 -5.05
C THR A 317 -5.61 -25.10 -5.19
N ALA A 318 -5.31 -25.75 -4.07
CA ALA A 318 -5.13 -27.18 -4.01
C ALA A 318 -5.98 -27.80 -2.88
N VAL A 319 -6.37 -29.05 -3.11
CA VAL A 319 -7.18 -29.86 -2.20
C VAL A 319 -8.52 -29.20 -1.83
N PRO A 320 -9.50 -29.19 -2.76
CA PRO A 320 -9.42 -29.55 -4.19
C PRO A 320 -8.70 -28.51 -5.07
N ASP A 321 -8.23 -28.95 -6.24
CA ASP A 321 -7.79 -28.08 -7.34
C ASP A 321 -9.00 -27.71 -8.18
N ASN A 322 -9.65 -26.60 -7.83
CA ASN A 322 -10.89 -26.18 -8.48
C ASN A 322 -11.13 -24.67 -8.42
N THR A 323 -10.15 -23.86 -8.00
CA THR A 323 -10.23 -22.40 -8.06
C THR A 323 -9.01 -21.84 -8.77
N PHE A 324 -9.26 -20.98 -9.75
CA PHE A 324 -8.24 -20.20 -10.43
C PHE A 324 -8.62 -18.72 -10.44
N PHE A 325 -7.70 -17.89 -10.00
CA PHE A 325 -7.84 -16.45 -9.97
C PHE A 325 -6.68 -15.79 -10.70
N TYR A 326 -6.99 -14.70 -11.41
CA TYR A 326 -5.97 -13.77 -11.87
C TYR A 326 -6.45 -12.33 -11.75
N ALA A 327 -5.50 -11.41 -11.64
CA ALA A 327 -5.69 -9.98 -11.72
C ALA A 327 -4.58 -9.33 -12.56
N VAL A 328 -4.94 -8.28 -13.27
CA VAL A 328 -4.02 -7.41 -13.99
C VAL A 328 -4.41 -5.98 -13.66
N ASP A 329 -3.46 -5.23 -13.10
CA ASP A 329 -3.66 -3.87 -12.62
C ASP A 329 -2.55 -2.98 -13.19
N TYR A 330 -2.92 -1.86 -13.80
CA TYR A 330 -2.00 -0.90 -14.36
C TYR A 330 -2.24 0.47 -13.73
N GLU A 331 -1.20 1.03 -13.13
CA GLU A 331 -1.21 2.36 -12.53
C GLU A 331 -0.21 3.27 -13.23
N VAL A 332 -0.59 4.54 -13.39
CA VAL A 332 0.23 5.56 -14.03
C VAL A 332 0.01 6.91 -13.35
N PRO A 333 1.09 7.63 -12.98
CA PRO A 333 0.98 9.01 -12.53
C PRO A 333 0.30 9.89 -13.58
N VAL A 334 -0.61 10.76 -13.15
CA VAL A 334 -1.31 11.66 -14.06
C VAL A 334 -0.36 12.77 -14.50
N THR A 335 -0.12 12.89 -15.80
CA THR A 335 0.79 13.90 -16.34
C THR A 335 0.37 15.31 -15.91
N GLY A 336 1.28 16.03 -15.26
CA GLY A 336 1.04 17.40 -14.77
C GLY A 336 0.33 17.48 -13.42
N LEU A 337 -0.15 16.36 -12.88
CA LEU A 337 -0.71 16.22 -11.54
C LEU A 337 0.02 15.06 -10.86
N TYR A 338 1.29 15.28 -10.51
CA TYR A 338 2.20 14.22 -10.02
C TYR A 338 1.79 13.65 -8.65
N ASP A 339 0.88 14.32 -7.94
CA ASP A 339 0.25 13.82 -6.72
C ASP A 339 -0.93 12.88 -7.01
N SER A 340 -1.29 12.69 -8.29
CA SER A 340 -2.42 11.90 -8.72
C SER A 340 -1.99 10.66 -9.50
N VAL A 341 -2.67 9.55 -9.24
CA VAL A 341 -2.45 8.27 -9.93
C VAL A 341 -3.76 7.80 -10.54
N PHE A 342 -3.71 7.46 -11.83
CA PHE A 342 -4.79 6.75 -12.49
C PHE A 342 -4.51 5.25 -12.46
N ASN A 343 -5.52 4.47 -12.12
CA ASN A 343 -5.44 3.02 -12.05
C ASN A 343 -6.58 2.38 -12.88
N ILE A 344 -6.22 1.36 -13.64
CA ILE A 344 -7.16 0.51 -14.38
C ILE A 344 -6.81 -0.94 -14.14
N GLY A 345 -7.82 -1.75 -13.84
CA GLY A 345 -7.57 -3.15 -13.53
C GLY A 345 -8.72 -4.08 -13.85
N THR A 346 -8.40 -5.36 -13.95
CA THR A 346 -9.36 -6.42 -14.11
C THR A 346 -8.95 -7.63 -13.28
N SER A 347 -9.95 -8.32 -12.74
CA SER A 347 -9.73 -9.62 -12.13
C SER A 347 -10.81 -10.62 -12.50
N ARG A 348 -10.46 -11.89 -12.46
CA ARG A 348 -11.36 -13.00 -12.71
C ARG A 348 -11.11 -14.11 -11.71
N ASN A 349 -12.17 -14.60 -11.10
CA ASN A 349 -12.16 -15.75 -10.22
C ASN A 349 -13.11 -16.81 -10.77
N GLN A 350 -12.59 -18.00 -11.03
CA GLN A 350 -13.36 -19.15 -11.51
C GLN A 350 -13.23 -20.28 -10.52
N PHE A 351 -14.37 -20.85 -10.11
CA PHE A 351 -14.32 -22.01 -9.24
C PHE A 351 -15.52 -22.95 -9.37
N ASP A 352 -15.26 -24.22 -9.07
CA ASP A 352 -16.29 -25.23 -8.83
C ASP A 352 -16.45 -25.49 -7.33
N VAL A 353 -17.65 -25.82 -6.86
CA VAL A 353 -17.89 -26.19 -5.46
C VAL A 353 -17.79 -27.70 -5.30
N GLY A 354 -16.77 -28.15 -4.56
CA GLY A 354 -16.48 -29.55 -4.26
C GLY A 354 -17.07 -30.03 -2.93
N GLY A 355 -16.41 -31.03 -2.32
CA GLY A 355 -16.84 -31.63 -1.06
C GLY A 355 -18.20 -32.32 -1.17
N GLN A 356 -19.07 -32.13 -0.16
CA GLN A 356 -20.41 -32.70 -0.14
C GLN A 356 -21.36 -32.11 -1.21
N PHE A 357 -20.99 -30.99 -1.82
CA PHE A 357 -21.78 -30.30 -2.86
C PHE A 357 -21.31 -30.59 -4.28
N ARG A 358 -20.28 -31.44 -4.46
CA ARG A 358 -19.68 -31.75 -5.77
C ARG A 358 -20.72 -32.19 -6.79
N ASP A 359 -21.68 -33.02 -6.37
CA ASP A 359 -22.68 -33.60 -7.26
C ASP A 359 -23.77 -32.58 -7.65
N SER A 360 -23.83 -31.41 -7.00
CA SER A 360 -24.66 -30.27 -7.40
C SER A 360 -24.10 -29.54 -8.63
N GLY A 361 -22.85 -29.82 -9.03
CA GLY A 361 -22.22 -29.26 -10.22
C GLY A 361 -22.23 -27.74 -10.25
N ILE A 362 -21.93 -27.12 -9.10
CA ILE A 362 -21.98 -25.68 -8.92
C ILE A 362 -20.67 -25.06 -9.41
N TYR A 363 -20.78 -24.14 -10.35
CA TYR A 363 -19.67 -23.42 -10.97
C TYR A 363 -19.95 -21.92 -10.92
N SER A 364 -18.94 -21.13 -10.57
CA SER A 364 -19.03 -19.67 -10.53
C SER A 364 -17.93 -19.00 -11.37
N ASP A 365 -18.30 -17.98 -12.13
CA ASP A 365 -17.39 -17.10 -12.87
C ASP A 365 -17.63 -15.66 -12.42
N ILE A 366 -16.65 -15.10 -11.71
CA ILE A 366 -16.68 -13.73 -11.19
C ILE A 366 -15.68 -12.90 -11.97
N ARG A 367 -16.10 -11.73 -12.44
CA ARG A 367 -15.26 -10.77 -13.15
C ARG A 367 -15.42 -9.39 -12.55
N ASN A 368 -14.31 -8.70 -12.35
CA ASN A 368 -14.28 -7.32 -11.94
C ASN A 368 -13.47 -6.51 -12.95
N TYR A 369 -13.94 -5.31 -13.25
CA TYR A 369 -13.20 -4.30 -14.00
C TYR A 369 -13.32 -3.00 -13.23
N HIS A 370 -12.24 -2.23 -13.11
CA HIS A 370 -12.31 -0.96 -12.43
C HIS A 370 -11.43 0.10 -13.09
N LEU A 371 -11.85 1.34 -12.88
CA LEU A 371 -11.10 2.56 -13.15
C LEU A 371 -11.07 3.33 -11.83
N ALA A 372 -9.91 3.84 -11.44
CA ALA A 372 -9.74 4.64 -10.25
C ALA A 372 -8.83 5.83 -10.52
N LEU A 373 -9.07 6.92 -9.81
CA LEU A 373 -8.21 8.10 -9.75
C LEU A 373 -8.00 8.43 -8.28
N SER A 374 -6.76 8.54 -7.85
CA SER A 374 -6.40 8.94 -6.48
C SER A 374 -5.53 10.20 -6.49
N ASN A 375 -5.46 10.87 -5.34
CA ASN A 375 -4.61 12.03 -5.11
C ASN A 375 -4.09 12.04 -3.67
N ASP A 376 -2.78 12.21 -3.52
CA ASP A 376 -2.08 12.38 -2.24
C ASP A 376 -2.12 13.85 -1.81
N LEU A 377 -3.20 14.23 -1.12
CA LEU A 377 -3.42 15.57 -0.59
C LEU A 377 -2.36 15.97 0.43
N ILE A 378 -1.91 15.01 1.25
CA ILE A 378 -0.84 15.19 2.22
C ILE A 378 0.12 14.02 2.07
N ARG A 379 1.39 14.32 1.83
CA ARG A 379 2.48 13.35 1.83
C ARG A 379 3.62 13.88 2.67
N SER A 380 3.83 13.28 3.84
CA SER A 380 4.91 13.64 4.76
C SER A 380 5.40 12.41 5.52
N ARG A 381 6.51 12.56 6.25
CA ARG A 381 7.02 11.47 7.09
C ARG A 381 6.06 11.09 8.22
N LEU A 382 5.27 12.03 8.74
CA LEU A 382 4.46 11.84 9.95
C LEU A 382 2.96 11.67 9.67
N MET A 383 2.47 12.10 8.51
CA MET A 383 1.05 12.07 8.19
C MET A 383 0.85 12.01 6.69
N ASN A 384 -0.02 11.10 6.25
CA ASN A 384 -0.39 10.96 4.85
C ASN A 384 -1.92 10.91 4.72
N LEU A 385 -2.43 11.52 3.65
CA LEU A 385 -3.85 11.55 3.31
C LEU A 385 -4.00 11.40 1.80
N ASN A 386 -4.58 10.28 1.39
CA ASN A 386 -4.90 9.97 0.00
C ASN A 386 -6.42 9.93 -0.17
N VAL A 387 -6.93 10.56 -1.22
CA VAL A 387 -8.35 10.54 -1.58
C VAL A 387 -8.49 9.99 -2.99
N GLY A 388 -9.44 9.07 -3.17
CA GLY A 388 -9.68 8.41 -4.45
C GLY A 388 -11.16 8.32 -4.81
N ALA A 389 -11.39 8.16 -6.11
CA ALA A 389 -12.68 7.80 -6.67
C ALA A 389 -12.51 6.58 -7.58
N ARG A 390 -13.37 5.58 -7.42
CA ARG A 390 -13.32 4.32 -8.18
C ARG A 390 -14.68 4.01 -8.79
N LEU A 391 -14.69 3.62 -10.06
CA LEU A 391 -15.85 3.04 -10.74
C LEU A 391 -15.54 1.57 -11.03
N SER A 392 -16.39 0.66 -10.58
CA SER A 392 -16.20 -0.79 -10.76
C SER A 392 -17.40 -1.44 -11.44
N LYS A 393 -17.14 -2.32 -12.39
CA LYS A 393 -18.10 -3.24 -13.00
C LYS A 393 -17.84 -4.65 -12.49
N LYS A 394 -18.75 -5.17 -11.66
CA LYS A 394 -18.64 -6.51 -11.07
C LYS A 394 -19.70 -7.42 -11.64
N ARG A 395 -19.33 -8.66 -11.98
CA ARG A 395 -20.25 -9.64 -12.54
C ARG A 395 -19.98 -11.00 -11.92
N SER A 396 -21.00 -11.66 -11.37
CA SER A 396 -20.93 -13.02 -10.83
C SER A 396 -22.00 -13.89 -11.46
N GLY A 397 -21.59 -14.86 -12.27
CA GLY A 397 -22.51 -15.81 -12.89
C GLY A 397 -22.37 -17.20 -12.28
N THR A 398 -23.47 -17.75 -11.78
CA THR A 398 -23.51 -19.07 -11.13
C THR A 398 -24.27 -20.07 -11.98
N LYS A 399 -23.70 -21.25 -12.14
CA LYS A 399 -24.37 -22.40 -12.73
C LYS A 399 -24.49 -23.52 -11.71
N ALA A 400 -25.56 -24.28 -11.76
CA ALA A 400 -25.73 -25.55 -11.07
C ALA A 400 -26.21 -26.59 -12.10
N LEU A 401 -25.64 -27.80 -12.07
CA LEU A 401 -25.92 -28.87 -13.03
C LEU A 401 -25.87 -28.39 -14.50
N GLY A 402 -24.90 -27.53 -14.81
CA GLY A 402 -24.69 -26.96 -16.16
C GLY A 402 -25.65 -25.83 -16.56
N ARG A 403 -26.68 -25.52 -15.75
CA ARG A 403 -27.67 -24.46 -16.03
C ARG A 403 -27.38 -23.23 -15.22
N ARG A 404 -27.55 -22.04 -15.81
CA ARG A 404 -27.38 -20.77 -15.07
C ARG A 404 -28.55 -20.60 -14.10
N VAL A 405 -28.23 -20.39 -12.83
CA VAL A 405 -29.20 -20.28 -11.73
C VAL A 405 -29.23 -18.88 -11.13
N SER A 406 -28.09 -18.17 -11.12
CA SER A 406 -28.05 -16.77 -10.70
C SER A 406 -27.05 -15.93 -11.49
N MET A 407 -27.29 -14.62 -11.49
CA MET A 407 -26.49 -13.63 -12.19
C MET A 407 -26.51 -12.30 -11.44
N ASP A 408 -25.41 -11.95 -10.79
CA ASP A 408 -25.21 -10.63 -10.21
C ASP A 408 -24.42 -9.77 -11.19
N SER A 409 -24.90 -8.56 -11.44
CA SER A 409 -24.21 -7.58 -12.29
C SER A 409 -24.33 -6.22 -11.64
N LEU A 410 -23.22 -5.70 -11.13
CA LEU A 410 -23.17 -4.44 -10.41
C LEU A 410 -22.31 -3.44 -11.18
N THR A 411 -22.70 -2.18 -11.10
CA THR A 411 -21.84 -1.04 -11.41
C THR A 411 -21.82 -0.19 -10.15
N VAL A 412 -20.64 0.06 -9.60
CA VAL A 412 -20.47 0.68 -8.27
C VAL A 412 -19.49 1.84 -8.39
N ALA A 413 -19.91 3.03 -7.98
CA ALA A 413 -18.99 4.14 -7.74
C ALA A 413 -18.62 4.19 -6.25
N ALA A 414 -17.37 4.46 -5.95
CA ALA A 414 -16.84 4.56 -4.60
C ALA A 414 -16.01 5.84 -4.46
N LEU A 415 -16.12 6.49 -3.30
CA LEU A 415 -15.15 7.46 -2.81
C LEU A 415 -14.36 6.81 -1.69
N GLU A 416 -13.04 6.98 -1.73
CA GLU A 416 -12.08 6.29 -0.88
C GLU A 416 -11.19 7.33 -0.19
N VAL A 417 -10.97 7.19 1.11
CA VAL A 417 -10.04 8.03 1.88
C VAL A 417 -9.11 7.11 2.65
N ASN A 418 -7.82 7.22 2.39
CA ASN A 418 -6.77 6.55 3.16
C ASN A 418 -6.03 7.58 3.99
N PHE A 419 -5.80 7.26 5.26
CA PHE A 419 -5.09 8.11 6.20
C PHE A 419 -4.12 7.26 7.01
N ASP A 420 -2.90 7.75 7.18
CA ASP A 420 -1.97 7.20 8.15
C ASP A 420 -1.21 8.32 8.87
N ASN A 421 -0.83 8.03 10.10
CA ASN A 421 -0.13 8.99 10.95
C ASN A 421 0.77 8.32 11.97
N VAL A 422 1.95 8.90 12.14
CA VAL A 422 2.90 8.59 13.20
C VAL A 422 2.64 9.52 14.38
N ASP A 423 2.16 8.93 15.47
CA ASP A 423 2.02 9.58 16.78
C ASP A 423 3.38 9.52 17.50
N ALA A 424 4.25 10.48 17.16
CA ALA A 424 5.59 10.59 17.75
C ALA A 424 5.55 10.86 19.27
N ARG A 425 4.45 11.40 19.80
CA ARG A 425 4.32 11.72 21.23
C ARG A 425 4.19 10.46 22.09
N PHE A 426 3.44 9.47 21.61
CA PHE A 426 3.19 8.24 22.34
C PHE A 426 3.81 7.00 21.67
N GLY A 427 4.55 7.14 20.58
CA GLY A 427 5.15 6.02 19.85
C GLY A 427 4.10 5.10 19.21
N GLY A 428 3.05 5.71 18.64
CA GLY A 428 1.97 4.98 17.98
C GLY A 428 1.97 5.20 16.46
N LEU A 429 1.40 4.26 15.72
CA LEU A 429 1.13 4.38 14.30
C LEU A 429 -0.37 4.14 14.09
N ASN A 430 -1.03 5.04 13.38
CA ASN A 430 -2.46 4.96 13.08
C ASN A 430 -2.63 4.76 11.57
N ALA A 431 -3.58 3.91 11.17
CA ALA A 431 -4.05 3.81 9.79
C ALA A 431 -5.57 3.77 9.77
N ALA A 432 -6.18 4.41 8.79
CA ALA A 432 -7.62 4.42 8.58
C ALA A 432 -7.97 4.43 7.09
N TYR A 433 -9.05 3.73 6.74
CA TYR A 433 -9.61 3.67 5.41
C TYR A 433 -11.13 3.82 5.48
N LEU A 434 -11.68 4.73 4.68
CA LEU A 434 -13.10 4.95 4.53
C LEU A 434 -13.49 4.74 3.06
N GLU A 435 -14.44 3.86 2.79
CA GLU A 435 -15.11 3.68 1.50
C GLU A 435 -16.57 4.10 1.62
N ILE A 436 -17.02 5.00 0.76
CA ILE A 436 -18.44 5.33 0.57
C ILE A 436 -18.81 4.91 -0.85
N SER A 437 -19.68 3.92 -0.97
CA SER A 437 -20.04 3.27 -2.22
C SER A 437 -21.52 3.41 -2.55
N HIS A 438 -21.81 3.68 -3.83
CA HIS A 438 -23.14 3.68 -4.41
C HIS A 438 -23.19 2.74 -5.62
N GLY A 439 -24.07 1.74 -5.56
CA GLY A 439 -24.43 0.89 -6.69
C GLY A 439 -25.52 1.54 -7.54
N PHE A 440 -25.53 1.26 -8.84
CA PHE A 440 -26.52 1.78 -9.78
C PHE A 440 -27.40 0.68 -10.35
N ASN A 441 -28.68 0.97 -10.58
CA ASN A 441 -29.56 0.15 -11.40
C ASN A 441 -29.39 0.48 -12.88
N ASP A 442 -29.44 -0.54 -13.74
CA ASP A 442 -29.54 -0.42 -15.21
C ASP A 442 -28.45 0.46 -15.88
N PHE A 443 -27.36 0.74 -15.18
CA PHE A 443 -26.25 1.56 -15.64
C PHE A 443 -25.03 0.68 -15.98
N LEU A 444 -24.47 0.85 -17.18
CA LEU A 444 -23.35 0.04 -17.69
C LEU A 444 -23.59 -1.47 -17.52
N GLY A 445 -24.82 -1.91 -17.80
CA GLY A 445 -25.25 -3.32 -17.68
C GLY A 445 -25.41 -3.82 -16.24
N ALA A 446 -25.57 -2.94 -15.26
CA ALA A 446 -25.96 -3.34 -13.91
C ALA A 446 -27.39 -3.88 -13.89
N MET A 447 -27.68 -4.78 -12.95
CA MET A 447 -29.03 -5.33 -12.76
C MET A 447 -29.95 -4.25 -12.19
N GLY A 448 -31.19 -4.17 -12.70
CA GLY A 448 -32.25 -3.34 -12.13
C GLY A 448 -33.01 -4.05 -11.00
N LYS A 449 -34.06 -3.41 -10.47
CA LYS A 449 -34.93 -3.97 -9.42
C LYS A 449 -35.74 -5.19 -9.88
N ASN A 450 -36.03 -5.26 -11.19
CA ASN A 450 -36.74 -6.38 -11.82
C ASN A 450 -35.81 -7.07 -12.82
N PRO A 451 -35.06 -8.10 -12.40
CA PRO A 451 -34.07 -8.76 -13.23
C PRO A 451 -34.71 -9.45 -14.44
N ALA A 452 -34.14 -9.30 -15.63
CA ALA A 452 -34.57 -10.02 -16.82
C ALA A 452 -34.03 -11.47 -16.83
N THR A 453 -34.86 -12.46 -17.18
CA THR A 453 -34.58 -13.90 -17.45
C THR A 453 -33.80 -14.74 -16.41
N VAL A 454 -32.87 -14.20 -15.63
CA VAL A 454 -32.08 -14.89 -14.59
C VAL A 454 -32.06 -14.02 -13.34
N GLN A 455 -32.36 -14.62 -12.18
CA GLN A 455 -32.51 -13.90 -10.92
C GLN A 455 -31.13 -13.61 -10.27
N PRO A 456 -31.01 -12.52 -9.47
CA PRO A 456 -29.87 -12.26 -8.60
C PRO A 456 -29.65 -13.39 -7.59
N SER A 457 -28.44 -13.49 -7.05
CA SER A 457 -28.07 -14.56 -6.14
C SER A 457 -28.74 -14.48 -4.78
N ARG A 458 -29.34 -13.32 -4.43
CA ARG A 458 -29.93 -13.08 -3.11
C ARG A 458 -31.35 -12.55 -3.20
N GLN A 459 -32.20 -13.13 -2.38
CA GLN A 459 -33.60 -12.76 -2.20
C GLN A 459 -33.86 -12.45 -0.72
N SER A 460 -34.75 -11.49 -0.45
CA SER A 460 -35.20 -11.12 0.88
C SER A 460 -36.23 -12.09 1.44
N GLY A 461 -36.48 -12.03 2.75
CA GLY A 461 -37.59 -12.73 3.40
C GLY A 461 -38.99 -12.31 2.91
N THR A 462 -39.11 -11.18 2.21
CA THR A 462 -40.35 -10.70 1.59
C THR A 462 -40.51 -11.13 0.13
N GLY A 463 -39.50 -11.81 -0.44
CA GLY A 463 -39.50 -12.29 -1.82
C GLY A 463 -38.91 -11.32 -2.85
N GLU A 464 -38.38 -10.17 -2.43
CA GLU A 464 -37.72 -9.19 -3.29
C GLU A 464 -36.27 -9.58 -3.54
N PHE A 465 -35.79 -9.44 -4.78
CA PHE A 465 -34.38 -9.72 -5.10
C PHE A 465 -33.49 -8.50 -4.82
N ALA A 466 -32.23 -8.76 -4.47
CA ALA A 466 -31.24 -7.71 -4.36
C ALA A 466 -31.07 -7.00 -5.71
N ALA A 467 -31.05 -5.67 -5.68
CA ALA A 467 -30.92 -4.82 -6.87
C ALA A 467 -29.47 -4.39 -7.10
N GLY A 468 -29.18 -3.79 -8.26
CA GLY A 468 -27.87 -3.17 -8.51
C GLY A 468 -27.67 -1.87 -7.73
N GLU A 469 -28.75 -1.19 -7.40
CA GLU A 469 -28.77 0.03 -6.58
C GLU A 469 -28.67 -0.29 -5.09
N PHE A 470 -27.66 0.29 -4.44
CA PHE A 470 -27.45 0.21 -2.99
C PHE A 470 -26.53 1.34 -2.51
N ASN A 471 -26.51 1.60 -1.21
CA ASN A 471 -25.57 2.49 -0.56
C ASN A 471 -24.80 1.74 0.53
N LYS A 472 -23.49 1.91 0.59
CA LYS A 472 -22.63 1.18 1.52
C LYS A 472 -21.54 2.10 2.05
N VAL A 473 -21.31 2.05 3.36
CA VAL A 473 -20.16 2.69 4.00
C VAL A 473 -19.32 1.60 4.65
N PHE A 474 -18.02 1.62 4.39
CA PHE A 474 -17.05 0.74 5.04
C PHE A 474 -15.95 1.58 5.67
N LEU A 475 -15.64 1.31 6.93
CA LEU A 475 -14.58 1.94 7.70
C LEU A 475 -13.66 0.85 8.24
N SER A 476 -12.36 1.01 8.06
CA SER A 476 -11.31 0.24 8.73
C SER A 476 -10.38 1.20 9.45
N ALA A 477 -10.02 0.91 10.69
CA ALA A 477 -9.06 1.70 11.46
C ALA A 477 -8.18 0.77 12.29
N SER A 478 -6.89 1.08 12.36
CA SER A 478 -5.93 0.35 13.19
C SER A 478 -5.00 1.29 13.91
N ARG A 479 -4.58 0.87 15.11
CA ARG A 479 -3.51 1.53 15.87
C ARG A 479 -2.50 0.49 16.31
N PHE A 480 -1.27 0.66 15.88
CA PHE A 480 -0.11 -0.01 16.46
C PHE A 480 0.47 0.90 17.54
N GLN A 481 0.67 0.38 18.75
CA GLN A 481 1.12 1.14 19.91
C GLN A 481 2.32 0.45 20.52
N SER A 482 3.49 1.10 20.47
CA SER A 482 4.62 0.66 21.27
C SER A 482 4.35 0.91 22.75
N LEU A 483 4.59 -0.09 23.59
CA LEU A 483 4.45 0.05 25.05
C LEU A 483 5.76 0.49 25.72
N THR A 484 6.87 0.47 24.98
CA THR A 484 8.19 0.83 25.48
C THR A 484 8.23 2.24 26.07
N PRO A 485 7.68 3.30 25.43
CA PRO A 485 7.67 4.65 26.01
C PRO A 485 6.76 4.80 27.23
N LEU A 486 5.81 3.88 27.44
CA LEU A 486 4.86 3.94 28.55
C LEU A 486 5.42 3.30 29.81
N TRP A 487 6.22 2.24 29.66
CA TRP A 487 6.88 1.55 30.76
C TRP A 487 8.09 0.75 30.25
N ASP A 488 9.30 1.08 30.75
CA ASP A 488 10.55 0.41 30.33
C ASP A 488 10.52 -1.12 30.48
N LYS A 489 9.72 -1.65 31.42
CA LYS A 489 9.55 -3.11 31.60
C LYS A 489 8.78 -3.79 30.46
N LEU A 490 8.16 -3.00 29.58
CA LEU A 490 7.44 -3.43 28.38
C LEU A 490 8.22 -3.07 27.11
N GLU A 491 9.54 -2.96 27.22
CA GLU A 491 10.43 -2.96 26.05
C GLU A 491 10.09 -4.14 25.13
N ASN A 492 9.99 -3.90 23.81
CA ASN A 492 9.64 -4.91 22.81
C ASN A 492 8.19 -5.46 22.88
N HIS A 493 7.31 -4.85 23.68
CA HIS A 493 5.88 -5.13 23.68
C HIS A 493 5.10 -4.07 22.90
N ASN A 494 4.16 -4.51 22.07
CA ASN A 494 3.32 -3.65 21.25
C ASN A 494 1.85 -4.11 21.32
N LEU A 495 0.91 -3.18 21.18
CA LEU A 495 -0.51 -3.49 21.00
C LEU A 495 -0.93 -3.13 19.58
N LEU A 496 -1.62 -4.05 18.91
CA LEU A 496 -2.33 -3.78 17.68
C LEU A 496 -3.83 -3.79 17.96
N LEU A 497 -4.45 -2.64 17.77
CA LEU A 497 -5.90 -2.46 17.77
C LEU A 497 -6.37 -2.44 16.33
N THR A 498 -7.42 -3.18 16.02
CA THR A 498 -8.07 -3.14 14.70
C THR A 498 -9.57 -3.03 14.89
N PHE A 499 -10.20 -2.16 14.11
CA PHE A 499 -11.63 -1.94 14.08
C PHE A 499 -12.11 -1.89 12.63
N GLU A 500 -13.21 -2.57 12.33
CA GLU A 500 -13.89 -2.46 11.05
C GLU A 500 -15.39 -2.28 11.27
N ALA A 501 -16.02 -1.49 10.42
CA ALA A 501 -17.45 -1.32 10.37
C ALA A 501 -17.92 -1.30 8.92
N MET A 502 -18.96 -2.07 8.60
CA MET A 502 -19.68 -1.96 7.34
C MET A 502 -21.15 -1.70 7.63
N TRP A 503 -21.73 -0.75 6.92
CA TRP A 503 -23.15 -0.45 7.02
C TRP A 503 -23.77 -0.25 5.64
N SER A 504 -24.91 -0.90 5.42
CA SER A 504 -25.80 -0.68 4.28
C SER A 504 -27.25 -0.73 4.74
N PRO A 505 -28.14 0.16 4.27
CA PRO A 505 -29.57 0.04 4.49
C PRO A 505 -30.22 -0.99 3.55
N ASP A 506 -29.52 -1.38 2.48
CA ASP A 506 -30.05 -2.12 1.35
C ASP A 506 -29.73 -3.61 1.42
N LEU A 507 -30.46 -4.40 0.62
CA LEU A 507 -30.21 -5.82 0.46
C LEU A 507 -29.01 -6.04 -0.47
N LEU A 508 -27.85 -6.42 0.07
CA LEU A 508 -26.63 -6.62 -0.72
C LEU A 508 -26.50 -8.06 -1.20
N VAL A 509 -26.02 -8.26 -2.43
CA VAL A 509 -25.53 -9.57 -2.91
C VAL A 509 -24.19 -9.92 -2.25
N PRO A 510 -23.78 -11.21 -2.19
CA PRO A 510 -22.54 -11.64 -1.52
C PRO A 510 -21.28 -10.89 -1.95
N LEU A 511 -21.20 -10.44 -3.21
CA LEU A 511 -20.09 -9.61 -3.71
C LEU A 511 -19.87 -8.32 -2.92
N GLU A 512 -20.89 -7.79 -2.25
CA GLU A 512 -20.85 -6.51 -1.52
C GLU A 512 -21.07 -6.68 -0.01
N GLN A 513 -21.42 -7.89 0.45
CA GLN A 513 -21.60 -8.18 1.87
C GLN A 513 -20.26 -8.22 2.62
N TYR A 514 -20.33 -7.99 3.94
CA TYR A 514 -19.21 -8.11 4.85
C TYR A 514 -19.04 -9.58 5.26
N SER A 515 -17.82 -10.08 5.15
CA SER A 515 -17.46 -11.46 5.52
C SER A 515 -16.89 -11.51 6.93
N VAL A 516 -17.57 -12.20 7.83
CA VAL A 516 -17.07 -12.51 9.18
C VAL A 516 -16.39 -13.87 9.19
N GLY A 517 -15.25 -13.96 9.88
CA GLY A 517 -14.47 -15.20 10.05
C GLY A 517 -13.28 -15.32 9.11
N GLY A 518 -12.31 -16.14 9.49
CA GLY A 518 -11.08 -16.39 8.76
C GLY A 518 -9.85 -15.68 9.33
N PRO A 519 -8.68 -15.86 8.71
CA PRO A 519 -7.36 -15.47 9.23
C PRO A 519 -7.14 -13.96 9.39
N THR A 520 -7.88 -13.15 8.64
CA THR A 520 -7.76 -11.67 8.64
C THR A 520 -8.79 -10.99 9.54
N ASN A 521 -9.85 -11.69 9.93
CA ASN A 521 -10.96 -11.19 10.75
C ASN A 521 -11.08 -12.08 12.02
N VAL A 522 -12.24 -12.65 12.35
CA VAL A 522 -12.42 -13.51 13.53
C VAL A 522 -11.74 -14.87 13.32
N ARG A 523 -10.50 -14.98 13.80
CA ARG A 523 -9.56 -16.07 13.45
C ARG A 523 -9.97 -17.46 13.91
N GLY A 524 -10.86 -17.57 14.90
CA GLY A 524 -11.36 -18.85 15.42
C GLY A 524 -12.46 -19.51 14.58
N TYR A 525 -12.88 -18.88 13.49
CA TYR A 525 -13.92 -19.36 12.58
C TYR A 525 -13.36 -19.56 11.17
N ARG A 526 -14.09 -20.31 10.33
CA ARG A 526 -13.64 -20.54 8.95
C ARG A 526 -13.64 -19.22 8.15
N PRO A 527 -12.95 -19.13 7.00
CA PRO A 527 -13.02 -17.97 6.13
C PRO A 527 -14.45 -17.80 5.66
N THR A 528 -15.00 -16.59 5.82
CA THR A 528 -16.38 -16.27 5.46
C THR A 528 -17.40 -17.21 6.12
N GLU A 529 -17.27 -17.38 7.44
CA GLU A 529 -18.20 -18.13 8.28
C GLU A 529 -19.64 -17.62 8.11
N GLN A 530 -19.83 -16.30 8.01
CA GLN A 530 -21.13 -15.72 7.70
C GLN A 530 -20.99 -14.36 6.99
N LEU A 531 -21.93 -14.07 6.09
CA LEU A 531 -22.06 -12.80 5.39
C LEU A 531 -23.12 -11.91 6.04
N PHE A 532 -22.88 -10.60 6.02
CA PHE A 532 -23.79 -9.60 6.58
C PHE A 532 -23.88 -8.33 5.74
N ASP A 533 -25.04 -7.66 5.80
CA ASP A 533 -25.24 -6.33 5.19
C ASP A 533 -24.74 -5.21 6.10
N ARG A 534 -24.64 -5.50 7.41
CA ARG A 534 -24.08 -4.61 8.42
C ARG A 534 -23.22 -5.42 9.38
N ALA A 535 -22.02 -4.96 9.67
CA ALA A 535 -21.15 -5.66 10.59
C ALA A 535 -20.20 -4.71 11.32
N LEU A 536 -19.81 -5.12 12.52
CA LEU A 536 -18.70 -4.54 13.28
C LEU A 536 -17.70 -5.65 13.59
N PHE A 537 -16.42 -5.30 13.56
CA PHE A 537 -15.32 -6.14 14.00
C PHE A 537 -14.36 -5.32 14.85
N ALA A 538 -13.84 -5.92 15.90
CA ALA A 538 -12.78 -5.37 16.72
C ALA A 538 -11.80 -6.47 17.10
N SER A 539 -10.52 -6.14 17.10
CA SER A 539 -9.45 -7.03 17.56
C SER A 539 -8.45 -6.29 18.43
N LEU A 540 -8.00 -6.97 19.48
CA LEU A 540 -6.88 -6.57 20.32
C LEU A 540 -5.82 -7.67 20.22
N GLU A 541 -4.65 -7.33 19.70
CA GLU A 541 -3.50 -8.23 19.58
C GLU A 541 -2.31 -7.66 20.37
N TRP A 542 -1.84 -8.39 21.37
CA TRP A 542 -0.64 -8.06 22.12
C TRP A 542 0.55 -8.80 21.50
N ILE A 543 1.51 -8.03 20.98
CA ILE A 543 2.67 -8.50 20.24
C ILE A 543 3.91 -8.34 21.12
N ILE A 544 4.77 -9.36 21.13
CA ILE A 544 6.01 -9.43 21.88
C ILE A 544 7.11 -9.84 20.91
N ASN A 545 8.09 -8.96 20.70
CA ASN A 545 9.21 -9.23 19.81
C ASN A 545 10.20 -10.17 20.52
N ALA A 546 10.39 -11.37 19.96
CA ALA A 546 11.30 -12.43 20.41
C ALA A 546 11.55 -12.50 21.93
N PRO A 547 10.57 -12.94 22.73
CA PRO A 547 10.68 -12.94 24.18
C PRO A 547 11.95 -13.65 24.65
N PHE A 548 12.68 -13.03 25.60
CA PHE A 548 13.93 -13.48 26.22
C PHE A 548 15.20 -13.45 25.35
N ILE A 549 15.09 -13.29 24.03
CA ILE A 549 16.23 -13.33 23.11
C ILE A 549 16.26 -12.14 22.14
N SER A 550 15.49 -11.07 22.38
CA SER A 550 15.33 -9.93 21.47
C SER A 550 16.65 -9.38 20.96
N ASP A 551 17.61 -9.17 21.87
CA ASP A 551 18.88 -8.49 21.56
C ASP A 551 19.97 -9.46 21.10
N GLN A 552 19.65 -10.77 21.03
CA GLN A 552 20.61 -11.76 20.58
C GLN A 552 20.80 -11.64 19.07
N PRO A 553 22.05 -11.70 18.58
CA PRO A 553 22.31 -11.72 17.15
C PRO A 553 21.59 -12.87 16.45
N ALA A 554 21.03 -12.56 15.29
CA ALA A 554 20.43 -13.49 14.35
C ALA A 554 21.17 -13.39 12.99
N PHE A 555 20.62 -14.00 11.95
CA PHE A 555 21.23 -13.98 10.63
C PHE A 555 20.97 -12.66 9.90
N GLY A 556 21.86 -12.32 8.95
CA GLY A 556 21.70 -11.12 8.12
C GLY A 556 22.01 -9.79 8.83
N ASN A 557 22.89 -9.81 9.85
CA ASN A 557 23.25 -8.65 10.66
C ASN A 557 22.04 -8.00 11.37
N ARG A 558 21.13 -8.84 11.86
CA ARG A 558 19.89 -8.48 12.56
C ARG A 558 19.79 -9.15 13.91
N THR A 559 18.84 -8.73 14.73
CA THR A 559 18.54 -9.36 16.03
C THR A 559 17.30 -10.26 15.94
N TRP A 560 17.09 -11.16 16.92
CA TRP A 560 15.85 -11.94 16.94
C TRP A 560 14.60 -11.08 17.16
N GLY A 561 14.72 -9.96 17.89
CA GLY A 561 13.62 -9.02 18.10
C GLY A 561 13.11 -8.38 16.80
N GLU A 562 13.98 -8.22 15.81
CA GLU A 562 13.61 -7.73 14.48
C GLU A 562 12.94 -8.80 13.61
N LEU A 563 13.25 -10.08 13.86
CA LEU A 563 12.86 -11.17 12.98
C LEU A 563 11.67 -11.98 13.47
N MET A 564 11.43 -12.07 14.78
CA MET A 564 10.43 -12.97 15.36
C MET A 564 9.46 -12.23 16.28
N GLN A 565 8.17 -12.48 16.09
CA GLN A 565 7.11 -11.89 16.92
C GLN A 565 6.17 -12.97 17.40
N PHE A 566 5.89 -13.00 18.70
CA PHE A 566 4.82 -13.78 19.29
C PHE A 566 3.66 -12.86 19.61
N SER A 567 2.42 -13.28 19.35
CA SER A 567 1.24 -12.49 19.72
C SER A 567 0.14 -13.31 20.34
N ILE A 568 -0.63 -12.68 21.22
CA ILE A 568 -1.89 -13.20 21.77
C ILE A 568 -2.98 -12.22 21.37
N PHE A 569 -4.13 -12.71 20.94
CA PHE A 569 -5.21 -11.85 20.49
C PHE A 569 -6.58 -12.30 20.93
N TYR A 570 -7.50 -11.32 20.96
CA TYR A 570 -8.92 -11.52 21.10
C TYR A 570 -9.65 -10.81 19.96
N ASP A 571 -10.49 -11.56 19.25
CA ASP A 571 -11.29 -11.09 18.14
C ASP A 571 -12.78 -11.09 18.53
N TRP A 572 -13.48 -10.02 18.18
CA TRP A 572 -14.91 -9.86 18.38
C TRP A 572 -15.57 -9.34 17.11
N SER A 573 -16.72 -9.90 16.74
CA SER A 573 -17.55 -9.37 15.65
C SER A 573 -19.04 -9.55 15.92
N THR A 574 -19.85 -8.67 15.35
CA THR A 574 -21.30 -8.84 15.26
C THR A 574 -21.78 -8.41 13.89
N GLY A 575 -22.78 -9.13 13.36
CA GLY A 575 -23.35 -8.84 12.06
C GLY A 575 -24.88 -8.88 12.06
N GLN A 576 -25.48 -8.20 11.08
CA GLN A 576 -26.91 -8.19 10.80
C GLN A 576 -27.19 -8.30 9.29
N LEU A 577 -28.19 -9.10 8.93
CA LEU A 577 -28.73 -9.23 7.58
C LEU A 577 -29.99 -8.36 7.46
N ASN A 578 -30.06 -7.54 6.41
CA ASN A 578 -31.29 -6.83 6.06
C ASN A 578 -32.27 -7.83 5.43
N SER A 579 -33.50 -7.89 5.95
CA SER A 579 -34.57 -8.75 5.44
C SER A 579 -34.15 -10.23 5.23
N SER A 580 -33.59 -10.84 6.27
CA SER A 580 -33.14 -12.25 6.27
C SER A 580 -34.26 -13.22 5.90
N LEU A 581 -33.91 -14.32 5.25
CA LEU A 581 -34.86 -15.42 5.01
C LEU A 581 -35.31 -16.07 6.34
N PRO A 582 -36.47 -16.74 6.40
CA PRO A 582 -36.93 -17.43 7.61
C PRO A 582 -35.96 -18.50 8.15
N THR A 583 -35.12 -19.05 7.28
CA THR A 583 -34.08 -20.04 7.61
C THR A 583 -32.76 -19.41 8.04
N GLU A 584 -32.59 -18.10 7.84
CA GLU A 584 -31.38 -17.36 8.16
C GLU A 584 -31.48 -16.72 9.54
N LYS A 585 -30.35 -16.61 10.22
CA LYS A 585 -30.27 -15.81 11.44
C LYS A 585 -30.09 -14.35 11.07
N HIS A 586 -31.06 -13.53 11.47
CA HIS A 586 -31.01 -12.07 11.25
C HIS A 586 -29.74 -11.42 11.82
N SER A 587 -29.24 -11.89 12.97
CA SER A 587 -28.00 -11.40 13.57
C SER A 587 -27.24 -12.50 14.30
N GLU A 588 -25.93 -12.32 14.40
CA GLU A 588 -25.04 -13.27 15.10
C GLU A 588 -23.82 -12.51 15.67
N ARG A 589 -23.18 -13.11 16.68
CA ARG A 589 -21.97 -12.59 17.33
C ARG A 589 -20.88 -13.66 17.35
N PHE A 590 -19.65 -13.27 17.06
CA PHE A 590 -18.51 -14.16 16.95
C PHE A 590 -17.40 -13.67 17.88
N ASN A 591 -16.76 -14.61 18.59
CA ASN A 591 -15.64 -14.30 19.47
C ASN A 591 -14.57 -15.36 19.28
N ALA A 592 -13.30 -14.95 19.24
CA ALA A 592 -12.19 -15.90 19.21
C ALA A 592 -11.02 -15.41 20.06
N ILE A 593 -10.29 -16.35 20.63
CA ILE A 593 -9.01 -16.09 21.29
C ILE A 593 -7.96 -16.97 20.65
N GLY A 594 -6.74 -16.46 20.52
CA GLY A 594 -5.67 -17.23 19.92
C GLY A 594 -4.31 -16.62 20.14
N PHE A 595 -3.32 -17.26 19.52
CA PHE A 595 -1.96 -16.76 19.46
C PHE A 595 -1.41 -16.94 18.05
N ALA A 596 -0.42 -16.12 17.72
CA ALA A 596 0.32 -16.24 16.47
C ALA A 596 1.83 -16.16 16.71
N LEU A 597 2.56 -16.82 15.82
CA LEU A 597 4.00 -16.69 15.71
C LEU A 597 4.30 -16.20 14.30
N SER A 598 4.99 -15.07 14.21
CA SER A 598 5.40 -14.48 12.93
C SER A 598 6.92 -14.47 12.85
N PHE A 599 7.43 -14.74 11.65
CA PHE A 599 8.84 -14.61 11.34
C PHE A 599 9.00 -13.76 10.08
N ASN A 600 9.65 -12.62 10.20
CA ASN A 600 9.74 -11.62 9.15
C ASN A 600 11.20 -11.26 8.89
N ASN A 601 11.68 -11.56 7.69
CA ASN A 601 12.93 -11.02 7.17
C ASN A 601 12.58 -10.03 6.04
N PRO A 602 12.45 -8.72 6.33
CA PRO A 602 12.17 -7.69 5.34
C PRO A 602 12.96 -7.88 4.04
N LYS A 603 12.27 -7.74 2.90
CA LYS A 603 12.76 -7.95 1.52
C LYS A 603 13.10 -9.39 1.10
N VAL A 604 12.98 -10.38 1.99
CA VAL A 604 13.31 -11.78 1.66
C VAL A 604 12.11 -12.69 1.87
N PHE A 605 11.56 -12.74 3.08
CA PHE A 605 10.39 -13.56 3.35
C PHE A 605 9.62 -13.09 4.59
N SER A 606 8.33 -13.45 4.66
CA SER A 606 7.53 -13.34 5.87
C SER A 606 6.72 -14.62 6.08
N SER A 607 6.49 -14.99 7.33
CA SER A 607 5.62 -16.11 7.66
C SER A 607 4.80 -15.80 8.90
N LYS A 608 3.59 -16.38 8.96
CA LYS A 608 2.73 -16.30 10.13
C LYS A 608 2.00 -17.61 10.34
N ILE A 609 2.11 -18.16 11.55
CA ILE A 609 1.34 -19.31 12.00
C ILE A 609 0.39 -18.81 13.07
N THR A 610 -0.90 -19.08 12.92
CA THR A 610 -1.95 -18.66 13.86
C THR A 610 -2.75 -19.85 14.33
N ILE A 611 -3.01 -19.93 15.64
CA ILE A 611 -3.91 -20.92 16.23
C ILE A 611 -4.98 -20.16 17.01
N ALA A 612 -6.25 -20.40 16.67
CA ALA A 612 -7.36 -19.64 17.23
C ALA A 612 -8.52 -20.56 17.58
N THR A 613 -9.13 -20.32 18.75
CA THR A 613 -10.30 -21.06 19.22
C THR A 613 -11.48 -20.11 19.34
N PRO A 614 -12.65 -20.48 18.79
CA PRO A 614 -13.88 -19.71 19.00
C PRO A 614 -14.33 -19.82 20.46
N VAL A 615 -14.78 -18.72 21.02
CA VAL A 615 -15.24 -18.63 22.42
C VAL A 615 -16.75 -18.44 22.44
N GLY A 616 -17.47 -19.32 23.13
CA GLY A 616 -18.93 -19.28 23.22
C GLY A 616 -19.63 -19.80 21.96
N SER A 617 -20.78 -19.16 21.65
CA SER A 617 -21.61 -19.41 20.48
C SER A 617 -21.41 -18.32 19.42
N PRO A 618 -21.59 -18.62 18.12
CA PRO A 618 -21.98 -19.93 17.56
C PRO A 618 -20.82 -20.92 17.51
N ARG A 619 -21.14 -22.19 17.25
CA ARG A 619 -20.15 -23.19 16.84
C ARG A 619 -19.73 -22.92 15.39
N PRO A 620 -18.44 -23.00 15.04
CA PRO A 620 -18.02 -22.97 13.65
C PRO A 620 -18.76 -24.05 12.89
N GLU A 621 -19.23 -23.71 11.70
CA GLU A 621 -19.96 -24.57 10.79
C GLU A 621 -19.16 -25.84 10.44
N ASN A 622 -17.82 -25.75 10.44
CA ASN A 622 -16.94 -26.88 10.14
C ASN A 622 -16.58 -27.74 11.37
N ASP A 623 -17.16 -27.47 12.54
CA ASP A 623 -16.91 -28.13 13.83
C ASP A 623 -15.43 -28.15 14.30
N LYS A 624 -14.53 -27.42 13.63
CA LYS A 624 -13.11 -27.37 14.00
C LYS A 624 -12.85 -26.34 15.10
N ARG A 625 -12.29 -26.81 16.21
CA ARG A 625 -11.90 -26.01 17.37
C ARG A 625 -10.63 -26.64 17.97
N PRO A 626 -9.43 -26.07 17.79
CA PRO A 626 -9.11 -24.77 17.16
C PRO A 626 -9.06 -24.78 15.62
N GLN A 627 -9.02 -23.59 15.02
CA GLN A 627 -8.59 -23.34 13.64
C GLN A 627 -7.07 -23.08 13.59
N TYR A 628 -6.46 -23.39 12.44
CA TYR A 628 -5.03 -23.23 12.19
C TYR A 628 -4.82 -22.49 10.87
N TRP A 629 -4.04 -21.42 10.90
CA TRP A 629 -3.65 -20.65 9.71
C TRP A 629 -2.14 -20.66 9.54
N VAL A 630 -1.70 -20.84 8.31
CA VAL A 630 -0.30 -20.76 7.90
C VAL A 630 -0.24 -19.88 6.67
N ASP A 631 0.64 -18.89 6.70
CA ASP A 631 0.91 -17.96 5.63
C ASP A 631 2.43 -17.86 5.44
N LEU A 632 2.91 -18.06 4.22
CA LEU A 632 4.31 -18.00 3.83
C LEU A 632 4.42 -17.10 2.60
N ASN A 633 5.21 -16.04 2.68
CA ASN A 633 5.47 -15.12 1.58
C ASN A 633 6.97 -15.02 1.32
N PHE A 634 7.37 -15.05 0.05
CA PHE A 634 8.74 -14.89 -0.41
C PHE A 634 8.80 -13.75 -1.41
N PHE A 635 9.85 -12.93 -1.32
CA PHE A 635 10.08 -11.76 -2.18
C PHE A 635 11.41 -11.96 -2.91
N PHE A 636 11.41 -11.63 -4.21
CA PHE A 636 12.55 -11.80 -5.11
C PHE A 636 12.74 -10.58 -6.00
#